data_AF-A0A9K3LXG0-F1
#
_entry.id   AF-A0A9K3LXG0-F1
#
_cell.length_a   1.000
_cell.length_b   1.000
_cell.length_c   1.000
_cell.angle_alpha   90.00
_cell.angle_beta   90.00
_cell.angle_gamma   90.00
#
_symmetry.space_group_name_H-M   'P 1'
#
loop_
_entity.id
_entity.type
_entity.pdbx_description
1 polymer ?
#
loop_
_entity_poly.entity_id
_entity_poly.type
_entity_poly.pdbx_seq_one_letter_code
_entity_poly.pdbx_strand_id
1 'polypeptide(L)'
;MSAYNYLDRLKWWVILLIGSIFLLVSYIERDTEDIAGQSLVIASIILALIGMVSSLMPRREMILIFRLESVIIWIMTILWGSIAVFSRVLPTNSEEAIEANVIAFANRFFFSYLCLIASVLLLANWFKNEVQADDSVTSTQWILLCASSFVVMINAIGFRDRLLDLPVSTGNETMTSELTVNVTINSTLPNTNNPLNLTLGNITGITNTTDTIRTSFCDASDAFSCHRVEFAIVLGGLSAGCALATALSSKSCSPVGCVVDLALLLFVAWCCGIAFLTFAQGPGFTLGSIYFGSFVSLFLCLDILLVALSQQAAIEKERDNARRDQFRQQLANEYRSQDAEEFMEVSLDDVLTASYHLGRRKSRRSTAHEFDRRVSRKSSNYRNMSASIFESVGAWRGSTIFNMDGERIPSDVANLSGIEDNESYIETRDIHRLELWIILLILSIVCLVAIQQLLPEAGSRDAIENVALAMPALSVVAASTGMIACGRPNRSARFFEFCQISLAIGCWTVNLICRSSIVDFGDLPVRTGAIVSANVFCSSWGAFVCSILLGCCLLKASIEVIDWILLAVFASALVASSMLFFQEEIYIESNDVSVEGRVCDVLESYKCKRIRLGQYLGLVTSLMSLLMGLFHQRISLIFRLSAGVLLVVGWGCAAAYITFGSGHGRDAGSVYMEVWAGFFLSLDIMNSSIVAIIRQRYERHVGQDRPNESIVDDREQSEQPVAGDMKYQIAQSKEQDTLELPDWGEAVTGNDDSLNDVSYDFLAATRK
;
A
#
# COMPACT_ATOMS: atom_id res chain seq x y z
N MET A 1 -8.51 21.04 13.07
CA MET A 1 -8.62 19.99 12.03
C MET A 1 -8.17 20.58 10.71
N SER A 2 -7.15 20.02 10.09
CA SER A 2 -6.42 20.66 9.00
C SER A 2 -7.21 20.62 7.68
N ALA A 3 -7.02 21.61 6.81
CA ALA A 3 -7.63 21.66 5.48
C ALA A 3 -7.26 20.43 4.61
N TYR A 4 -6.18 19.72 4.95
CA TYR A 4 -5.68 18.54 4.25
C TYR A 4 -6.68 17.39 4.22
N ASN A 5 -7.35 17.08 5.33
CA ASN A 5 -8.29 15.96 5.40
C ASN A 5 -9.52 16.13 4.48
N TYR A 6 -9.81 17.34 4.00
CA TYR A 6 -10.89 17.59 3.04
C TYR A 6 -10.46 17.24 1.61
N LEU A 7 -9.24 17.63 1.24
CA LEU A 7 -8.70 17.36 -0.10
C LEU A 7 -8.55 15.86 -0.35
N ASP A 8 -8.10 15.12 0.67
CA ASP A 8 -7.97 13.66 0.57
C ASP A 8 -9.33 12.99 0.37
N ARG A 9 -10.38 13.43 1.06
CA ARG A 9 -11.74 12.89 0.86
C ARG A 9 -12.31 13.26 -0.51
N LEU A 10 -12.12 14.50 -0.95
CA LEU A 10 -12.55 14.96 -2.26
C LEU A 10 -11.93 14.11 -3.38
N LYS A 11 -10.62 13.77 -3.27
CA LYS A 11 -9.93 12.88 -4.21
C LYS A 11 -10.70 11.57 -4.40
N TRP A 12 -11.07 10.91 -3.30
CA TRP A 12 -11.76 9.61 -3.37
C TRP A 12 -13.20 9.74 -3.89
N TRP A 13 -13.92 10.82 -3.59
CA TRP A 13 -15.23 11.08 -4.19
C TRP A 13 -15.14 11.24 -5.71
N VAL A 14 -14.13 11.95 -6.21
CA VAL A 14 -13.90 12.14 -7.64
C VAL A 14 -13.57 10.80 -8.32
N ILE A 15 -12.70 9.98 -7.72
CA ILE A 15 -12.38 8.64 -8.23
C ILE A 15 -13.63 7.76 -8.27
N LEU A 16 -14.44 7.78 -7.21
CA LEU A 16 -15.69 7.02 -7.13
C LEU A 16 -16.69 7.44 -8.22
N LEU A 17 -16.83 8.75 -8.45
CA LEU A 17 -17.69 9.29 -9.50
C LEU A 17 -17.23 8.84 -10.89
N ILE A 18 -15.95 9.02 -11.21
CA ILE A 18 -15.38 8.65 -12.52
C ILE A 18 -15.48 7.14 -12.75
N GLY A 19 -15.13 6.33 -11.75
CA GLY A 19 -15.26 4.87 -11.82
C GLY A 19 -16.71 4.42 -12.05
N SER A 20 -17.67 5.06 -11.37
CA SER A 20 -19.10 4.78 -11.55
C SER A 20 -19.56 5.13 -12.97
N ILE A 21 -19.09 6.24 -13.55
CA ILE A 21 -19.43 6.63 -14.93
C ILE A 21 -18.88 5.61 -15.93
N PHE A 22 -17.62 5.19 -15.80
CA PHE A 22 -17.06 4.16 -16.68
C PHE A 22 -17.78 2.82 -16.54
N LEU A 23 -18.19 2.47 -15.32
CA LEU A 23 -18.98 1.27 -15.11
C LEU A 23 -20.35 1.37 -15.80
N LEU A 24 -21.02 2.53 -15.71
CA LEU A 24 -22.30 2.76 -16.40
C LEU A 24 -22.16 2.64 -17.91
N VAL A 25 -21.11 3.23 -18.49
CA VAL A 25 -20.79 3.09 -19.92
C VAL A 25 -20.61 1.60 -20.29
N SER A 26 -19.92 0.84 -19.44
CA SER A 26 -19.74 -0.60 -19.64
C SER A 26 -21.02 -1.42 -19.49
N TYR A 27 -22.01 -0.94 -18.72
CA TYR A 27 -23.35 -1.54 -18.68
C TYR A 27 -24.13 -1.26 -19.96
N ILE A 28 -24.21 0.01 -20.37
CA ILE A 28 -24.97 0.48 -21.53
C ILE A 28 -24.53 -0.22 -22.82
N GLU A 29 -23.23 -0.44 -23.00
CA GLU A 29 -22.69 -0.97 -24.25
C GLU A 29 -23.06 -2.43 -24.53
N ARG A 30 -23.18 -3.24 -23.48
CA ARG A 30 -23.18 -4.71 -23.62
C ARG A 30 -24.52 -5.34 -23.29
N ASP A 31 -25.27 -4.74 -22.37
CA ASP A 31 -26.37 -5.43 -21.73
C ASP A 31 -27.52 -4.46 -21.46
N THR A 32 -28.35 -4.26 -22.49
CA THR A 32 -29.55 -3.43 -22.39
C THR A 32 -30.58 -4.02 -21.44
N GLU A 33 -30.45 -5.29 -21.07
CA GLU A 33 -31.44 -6.02 -20.26
C GLU A 33 -31.15 -5.96 -18.76
N ASP A 34 -29.91 -5.70 -18.32
CA ASP A 34 -29.56 -5.53 -16.90
C ASP A 34 -29.92 -4.14 -16.37
N ILE A 35 -31.22 -3.83 -16.38
CA ILE A 35 -31.79 -2.56 -15.88
C ILE A 35 -31.48 -2.37 -14.39
N ALA A 36 -31.43 -3.45 -13.62
CA ALA A 36 -31.13 -3.40 -12.19
C ALA A 36 -29.68 -2.96 -11.93
N GLY A 37 -28.70 -3.57 -12.60
CA GLY A 37 -27.29 -3.16 -12.53
C GLY A 37 -27.11 -1.70 -12.94
N GLN A 38 -27.70 -1.29 -14.06
CA GLN A 38 -27.67 0.12 -14.52
C GLN A 38 -28.25 1.09 -13.49
N SER A 39 -29.40 0.76 -12.89
CA SER A 39 -30.07 1.61 -11.90
C SER A 39 -29.22 1.78 -10.63
N LEU A 40 -28.55 0.73 -10.17
CA LEU A 40 -27.65 0.78 -9.01
C LEU A 40 -26.44 1.68 -9.28
N VAL A 41 -25.85 1.61 -10.47
CA VAL A 41 -24.72 2.48 -10.85
C VAL A 41 -25.15 3.93 -11.05
N ILE A 42 -26.36 4.19 -11.57
CA ILE A 42 -26.89 5.56 -11.65
C ILE A 42 -27.09 6.13 -10.23
N ALA A 43 -27.65 5.33 -9.31
CA ALA A 43 -27.80 5.72 -7.92
C ALA A 43 -26.44 6.02 -7.27
N SER A 44 -25.39 5.26 -7.58
CA SER A 44 -24.04 5.53 -7.09
C SER A 44 -23.48 6.84 -7.64
N ILE A 45 -23.67 7.16 -8.92
CA ILE A 45 -23.24 8.44 -9.51
C ILE A 45 -23.88 9.61 -8.76
N ILE A 46 -25.19 9.56 -8.51
CA ILE A 46 -25.93 10.60 -7.81
C ILE A 46 -25.40 10.78 -6.39
N LEU A 47 -25.26 9.69 -5.64
CA LEU A 47 -24.75 9.71 -4.27
C LEU A 47 -23.29 10.20 -4.20
N ALA A 48 -22.45 9.84 -5.17
CA ALA A 48 -21.06 10.32 -5.26
C ALA A 48 -21.00 11.84 -5.53
N LEU A 49 -21.89 12.38 -6.37
CA LEU A 49 -22.03 13.82 -6.57
C LEU A 49 -22.46 14.54 -5.29
N ILE A 50 -23.44 13.99 -4.55
CA ILE A 50 -23.88 14.55 -3.27
C ILE A 50 -22.73 14.52 -2.24
N GLY A 51 -21.98 13.41 -2.16
CA GLY A 51 -20.80 13.28 -1.30
C GLY A 51 -19.70 14.29 -1.66
N MET A 52 -19.43 14.46 -2.95
CA MET A 52 -18.47 15.45 -3.47
C MET A 52 -18.88 16.88 -3.07
N VAL A 53 -20.13 17.27 -3.30
CA VAL A 53 -20.64 18.61 -2.91
C VAL A 53 -20.58 18.79 -1.39
N SER A 54 -20.94 17.75 -0.63
CA SER A 54 -20.87 17.77 0.84
C SER A 54 -19.43 17.99 1.34
N SER A 55 -18.44 17.37 0.68
CA SER A 55 -17.02 17.51 1.03
C SER A 55 -16.44 18.90 0.74
N LEU A 56 -17.06 19.66 -0.18
CA LEU A 56 -16.65 21.03 -0.53
C LEU A 56 -17.23 22.10 0.42
N MET A 57 -18.27 21.78 1.18
CA MET A 57 -18.92 22.77 2.05
C MET A 57 -18.11 23.02 3.34
N PRO A 58 -17.95 24.29 3.76
CA PRO A 58 -17.21 24.63 4.96
C PRO A 58 -17.89 24.09 6.23
N ARG A 59 -17.13 23.37 7.06
CA ARG A 59 -17.63 22.64 8.25
C ARG A 59 -18.24 23.53 9.34
N ARG A 60 -17.91 24.83 9.35
CA ARG A 60 -18.15 25.72 10.49
C ARG A 60 -19.64 25.92 10.82
N GLU A 61 -20.55 25.59 9.90
CA GLU A 61 -21.99 25.84 10.09
C GLU A 61 -22.89 24.60 9.98
N MET A 62 -22.39 23.42 9.61
CA MET A 62 -23.28 22.28 9.30
C MET A 62 -22.80 20.91 9.78
N ILE A 63 -23.01 20.63 11.07
CA ILE A 63 -22.94 19.27 11.66
C ILE A 63 -23.80 18.27 10.85
N LEU A 64 -24.93 18.74 10.31
CA LEU A 64 -25.86 17.92 9.54
C LEU A 64 -25.25 17.41 8.23
N ILE A 65 -24.49 18.24 7.50
CA ILE A 65 -23.82 17.82 6.25
C ILE A 65 -22.78 16.74 6.53
N PHE A 66 -22.02 16.87 7.61
CA PHE A 66 -21.03 15.87 7.98
C PHE A 66 -21.68 14.51 8.30
N ARG A 67 -22.81 14.52 9.03
CA ARG A 67 -23.59 13.30 9.29
C ARG A 67 -24.16 12.70 8.01
N LEU A 68 -24.64 13.54 7.09
CA LEU A 68 -25.11 13.10 5.78
C LEU A 68 -24.00 12.43 4.98
N GLU A 69 -22.83 13.06 4.88
CA GLU A 69 -21.65 12.49 4.21
C GLU A 69 -21.30 11.12 4.80
N SER A 70 -21.31 11.00 6.14
CA SER A 70 -21.06 9.74 6.85
C SER A 70 -22.02 8.63 6.40
N VAL A 71 -23.32 8.92 6.36
CA VAL A 71 -24.34 7.96 5.91
C VAL A 71 -24.13 7.56 4.46
N ILE A 72 -23.81 8.53 3.57
CA ILE A 72 -23.55 8.25 2.16
C ILE A 72 -22.33 7.34 2.00
N ILE A 73 -21.25 7.55 2.77
CA ILE A 73 -20.06 6.70 2.75
C ILE A 73 -20.43 5.25 3.11
N TRP A 74 -21.20 5.04 4.18
CA TRP A 74 -21.65 3.69 4.57
C TRP A 74 -22.52 3.03 3.50
N ILE A 75 -23.51 3.75 2.95
CA ILE A 75 -24.35 3.25 1.85
C ILE A 75 -23.48 2.86 0.66
N MET A 76 -22.50 3.69 0.31
CA MET A 76 -21.56 3.43 -0.78
C MET A 76 -20.72 2.18 -0.56
N THR A 77 -20.14 2.02 0.62
CA THR A 77 -19.32 0.83 0.93
C THR A 77 -20.16 -0.44 0.88
N ILE A 78 -21.39 -0.42 1.39
CA ILE A 78 -22.31 -1.58 1.31
C ILE A 78 -22.72 -1.84 -0.13
N LEU A 79 -23.08 -0.81 -0.88
CA LEU A 79 -23.49 -0.90 -2.28
C LEU A 79 -22.38 -1.51 -3.13
N TRP A 80 -21.16 -0.98 -3.05
CA TRP A 80 -20.03 -1.46 -3.83
C TRP A 80 -19.47 -2.78 -3.33
N GLY A 81 -19.54 -3.06 -2.02
CA GLY A 81 -19.23 -4.38 -1.49
C GLY A 81 -20.17 -5.43 -2.08
N SER A 82 -21.45 -5.11 -2.17
CA SER A 82 -22.45 -5.98 -2.80
C SER A 82 -22.20 -6.12 -4.31
N ILE A 83 -22.02 -5.02 -5.05
CA ILE A 83 -21.78 -5.08 -6.51
C ILE A 83 -20.48 -5.81 -6.85
N ALA A 84 -19.39 -5.59 -6.12
CA ALA A 84 -18.11 -6.27 -6.37
C ALA A 84 -18.22 -7.79 -6.15
N VAL A 85 -19.07 -8.23 -5.21
CA VAL A 85 -19.41 -9.63 -4.97
C VAL A 85 -20.34 -10.17 -6.06
N PHE A 86 -21.44 -9.46 -6.36
CA PHE A 86 -22.50 -9.91 -7.27
C PHE A 86 -22.16 -9.77 -8.75
N SER A 87 -21.22 -8.90 -9.13
CA SER A 87 -20.77 -8.71 -10.52
C SER A 87 -20.20 -9.98 -11.16
N ARG A 88 -19.94 -11.02 -10.36
CA ARG A 88 -19.60 -12.36 -10.83
C ARG A 88 -20.75 -13.37 -10.77
N VAL A 89 -21.81 -13.12 -10.00
CA VAL A 89 -22.87 -14.08 -9.66
C VAL A 89 -23.99 -14.15 -10.68
N LEU A 90 -24.09 -13.20 -11.61
CA LEU A 90 -25.14 -13.24 -12.63
C LEU A 90 -24.96 -14.45 -13.56
N PRO A 91 -25.87 -15.44 -13.50
CA PRO A 91 -25.87 -16.57 -14.38
C PRO A 91 -26.55 -16.12 -15.67
N THR A 92 -25.79 -15.51 -16.58
CA THR A 92 -26.26 -15.49 -17.96
C THR A 92 -26.14 -16.92 -18.45
N ASN A 93 -27.27 -17.52 -18.83
CA ASN A 93 -27.50 -18.93 -19.18
C ASN A 93 -26.62 -19.51 -20.32
N SER A 94 -25.43 -18.98 -20.56
CA SER A 94 -24.47 -19.50 -21.53
C SER A 94 -23.49 -20.42 -20.82
N GLU A 95 -23.56 -21.72 -21.10
CA GLU A 95 -22.51 -22.71 -20.79
C GLU A 95 -21.10 -22.20 -21.18
N GLU A 96 -21.01 -21.29 -22.16
CA GLU A 96 -19.77 -20.60 -22.57
C GLU A 96 -19.06 -19.78 -21.47
N ALA A 97 -19.78 -19.31 -20.44
CA ALA A 97 -19.17 -18.52 -19.35
C ALA A 97 -18.42 -19.39 -18.33
N ILE A 98 -18.69 -20.70 -18.30
CA ILE A 98 -18.05 -21.67 -17.42
C ILE A 98 -16.84 -22.31 -18.10
N GLU A 99 -16.87 -22.51 -19.42
CA GLU A 99 -15.77 -23.18 -20.15
C GLU A 99 -14.52 -22.31 -20.36
N ALA A 100 -14.64 -20.98 -20.34
CA ALA A 100 -13.49 -20.10 -20.43
C ALA A 100 -13.28 -19.39 -19.09
N ASN A 101 -12.20 -19.74 -18.38
CA ASN A 101 -11.66 -19.08 -17.17
C ASN A 101 -11.25 -17.60 -17.38
N VAL A 102 -11.96 -16.88 -18.24
CA VAL A 102 -11.63 -15.56 -18.75
C VAL A 102 -12.64 -14.57 -18.17
N ILE A 103 -12.14 -13.48 -17.59
CA ILE A 103 -12.99 -12.37 -17.15
C ILE A 103 -13.69 -11.81 -18.39
N ALA A 104 -14.94 -12.21 -18.61
CA ALA A 104 -15.71 -11.82 -19.80
C ALA A 104 -15.84 -10.29 -19.95
N PHE A 105 -15.82 -9.57 -18.82
CA PHE A 105 -15.99 -8.13 -18.73
C PHE A 105 -14.94 -7.47 -17.83
N ALA A 106 -13.72 -7.33 -18.36
CA ALA A 106 -12.61 -6.70 -17.65
C ALA A 106 -13.00 -5.31 -17.10
N ASN A 107 -13.58 -4.42 -17.92
CA ASN A 107 -13.99 -3.09 -17.48
C ASN A 107 -14.98 -3.16 -16.29
N ARG A 108 -16.05 -3.97 -16.37
CA ARG A 108 -17.02 -4.10 -15.26
C ARG A 108 -16.36 -4.59 -13.98
N PHE A 109 -15.47 -5.58 -14.11
CA PHE A 109 -14.72 -6.13 -12.99
C PHE A 109 -13.78 -5.10 -12.37
N PHE A 110 -12.91 -4.46 -13.15
CA PHE A 110 -11.94 -3.51 -12.61
C PHE A 110 -12.60 -2.24 -12.05
N PHE A 111 -13.64 -1.70 -12.69
CA PHE A 111 -14.31 -0.49 -12.20
C PHE A 111 -15.15 -0.73 -10.95
N SER A 112 -15.80 -1.89 -10.81
CA SER A 112 -16.51 -2.22 -9.56
C SER A 112 -15.54 -2.34 -8.38
N TYR A 113 -14.36 -2.95 -8.60
CA TYR A 113 -13.31 -3.03 -7.59
C TYR A 113 -12.69 -1.67 -7.28
N LEU A 114 -12.45 -0.82 -8.29
CA LEU A 114 -11.96 0.54 -8.09
C LEU A 114 -12.94 1.35 -7.24
N CYS A 115 -14.24 1.25 -7.53
CA CYS A 115 -15.28 1.92 -6.74
C CYS A 115 -15.36 1.37 -5.31
N LEU A 116 -15.22 0.05 -5.13
CA LEU A 116 -15.12 -0.56 -3.81
C LEU A 116 -13.92 0.00 -3.04
N ILE A 117 -12.72 0.00 -3.63
CA ILE A 117 -11.50 0.53 -3.00
C ILE A 117 -11.69 2.00 -2.61
N ALA A 118 -12.21 2.83 -3.52
CA ALA A 118 -12.48 4.24 -3.24
C ALA A 118 -13.49 4.43 -2.10
N SER A 119 -14.54 3.61 -2.04
CA SER A 119 -15.54 3.65 -0.95
C SER A 119 -14.96 3.21 0.40
N VAL A 120 -14.07 2.21 0.42
CA VAL A 120 -13.38 1.76 1.64
C VAL A 120 -12.37 2.81 2.12
N LEU A 121 -11.68 3.48 1.21
CA LEU A 121 -10.77 4.58 1.54
C LEU A 121 -11.51 5.81 2.08
N LEU A 122 -12.69 6.10 1.54
CA LEU A 122 -13.60 7.09 2.13
C LEU A 122 -14.03 6.70 3.54
N LEU A 123 -14.40 5.43 3.76
CA LEU A 123 -14.78 4.91 5.07
C LEU A 123 -13.61 4.98 6.06
N ALA A 124 -12.41 4.62 5.64
CA ALA A 124 -11.21 4.69 6.45
C ALA A 124 -10.84 6.13 6.84
N ASN A 125 -10.90 7.06 5.87
CA ASN A 125 -10.70 8.49 6.12
C ASN A 125 -11.77 9.07 7.03
N TRP A 126 -13.02 8.64 6.87
CA TRP A 126 -14.10 9.01 7.77
C TRP A 126 -13.84 8.51 9.18
N PHE A 127 -13.47 7.23 9.34
CA PHE A 127 -13.16 6.62 10.62
C PHE A 127 -12.02 7.36 11.33
N LYS A 128 -10.92 7.63 10.61
CA LYS A 128 -9.78 8.44 11.12
C LYS A 128 -10.25 9.80 11.67
N ASN A 129 -11.16 10.47 10.96
CA ASN A 129 -11.64 11.80 11.32
C ASN A 129 -12.62 11.79 12.51
N GLU A 130 -13.52 10.81 12.58
CA GLU A 130 -14.60 10.77 13.58
C GLU A 130 -14.17 10.10 14.88
N VAL A 131 -13.38 9.03 14.77
CA VAL A 131 -12.97 8.25 15.93
C VAL A 131 -11.87 8.99 16.70
N GLN A 132 -11.26 10.05 16.17
CA GLN A 132 -10.10 10.71 16.78
C GLN A 132 -9.05 9.67 17.20
N ALA A 133 -8.86 8.63 16.38
CA ALA A 133 -7.72 7.76 16.56
C ALA A 133 -6.50 8.65 16.32
N ASP A 134 -5.80 9.01 17.40
CA ASP A 134 -4.50 9.69 17.35
C ASP A 134 -3.68 9.08 16.22
N ASP A 135 -3.06 9.95 15.41
CA ASP A 135 -2.26 9.83 14.16
C ASP A 135 -1.73 8.44 13.70
N SER A 136 -2.44 7.37 13.98
CA SER A 136 -2.09 6.00 13.69
C SER A 136 -2.48 5.76 12.24
N VAL A 137 -1.51 6.09 11.39
CA VAL A 137 -1.45 5.77 9.96
C VAL A 137 -1.91 4.33 9.68
N THR A 138 -1.75 3.43 10.66
CA THR A 138 -2.16 2.03 10.62
C THR A 138 -3.67 1.80 10.56
N SER A 139 -4.53 2.67 11.09
CA SER A 139 -5.99 2.43 11.12
C SER A 139 -6.60 2.30 9.73
N THR A 140 -6.19 3.15 8.78
CA THR A 140 -6.61 3.08 7.38
C THR A 140 -6.17 1.77 6.74
N GLN A 141 -4.92 1.36 6.97
CA GLN A 141 -4.36 0.13 6.41
C GLN A 141 -5.09 -1.11 6.95
N TRP A 142 -5.43 -1.13 8.24
CA TRP A 142 -6.24 -2.21 8.85
C TRP A 142 -7.65 -2.29 8.25
N ILE A 143 -8.31 -1.15 8.00
CA ILE A 143 -9.64 -1.14 7.35
C ILE A 143 -9.55 -1.66 5.92
N LEU A 144 -8.51 -1.29 5.18
CA LEU A 144 -8.26 -1.80 3.83
C LEU A 144 -8.00 -3.31 3.84
N LEU A 145 -7.20 -3.79 4.79
CA LEU A 145 -6.90 -5.23 4.95
C LEU A 145 -8.16 -6.00 5.29
N CYS A 146 -9.03 -5.43 6.14
CA CYS A 146 -10.33 -6.00 6.45
C CYS A 146 -11.18 -6.15 5.19
N ALA A 147 -11.28 -5.08 4.39
CA ALA A 147 -12.08 -5.10 3.17
C ALA A 147 -11.53 -6.10 2.15
N SER A 148 -10.21 -6.11 1.88
CA SER A 148 -9.60 -7.03 0.91
C SER A 148 -9.76 -8.50 1.34
N SER A 149 -9.55 -8.80 2.63
CA SER A 149 -9.70 -10.14 3.19
C SER A 149 -11.15 -10.61 3.14
N PHE A 150 -12.10 -9.71 3.39
CA PHE A 150 -13.53 -9.98 3.28
C PHE A 150 -13.96 -10.28 1.84
N VAL A 151 -13.41 -9.55 0.86
CA VAL A 151 -13.62 -9.84 -0.57
C VAL A 151 -13.12 -11.24 -0.92
N VAL A 152 -11.93 -11.65 -0.45
CA VAL A 152 -11.41 -13.02 -0.68
C VAL A 152 -12.37 -14.05 -0.10
N MET A 153 -12.81 -13.85 1.16
CA MET A 153 -13.73 -14.76 1.84
C MET A 153 -15.06 -14.91 1.08
N ILE A 154 -15.72 -13.81 0.72
CA ILE A 154 -17.02 -13.89 0.04
C ILE A 154 -16.89 -14.51 -1.35
N ASN A 155 -15.86 -14.16 -2.11
CA ASN A 155 -15.65 -14.76 -3.43
C ASN A 155 -15.40 -16.27 -3.32
N ALA A 156 -14.70 -16.71 -2.28
CA ALA A 156 -14.49 -18.13 -2.01
C ALA A 156 -15.80 -18.84 -1.60
N ILE A 157 -16.64 -18.21 -0.76
CA ILE A 157 -17.98 -18.74 -0.42
C ILE A 157 -18.85 -18.87 -1.68
N GLY A 158 -18.95 -17.80 -2.47
CA GLY A 158 -19.76 -17.80 -3.68
C GLY A 158 -19.28 -18.79 -4.74
N PHE A 159 -17.98 -19.09 -4.77
CA PHE A 159 -17.43 -20.15 -5.62
C PHE A 159 -17.78 -21.55 -5.08
N ARG A 160 -17.64 -21.77 -3.77
CA ARG A 160 -18.03 -23.02 -3.12
C ARG A 160 -19.51 -23.34 -3.37
N ASP A 161 -20.39 -22.36 -3.22
CA ASP A 161 -21.83 -22.58 -3.36
C ASP A 161 -22.19 -22.94 -4.82
N ARG A 162 -21.51 -22.36 -5.82
CA ARG A 162 -21.69 -22.79 -7.23
C ARG A 162 -21.22 -24.20 -7.51
N LEU A 163 -20.12 -24.62 -6.88
CA LEU A 163 -19.65 -26.00 -7.00
C LEU A 163 -20.69 -26.98 -6.44
N LEU A 164 -21.53 -26.55 -5.49
CA LEU A 164 -22.64 -27.34 -4.95
C LEU A 164 -23.91 -27.32 -5.83
N ASP A 165 -24.11 -26.24 -6.59
CA ASP A 165 -25.28 -26.05 -7.47
C ASP A 165 -25.11 -26.63 -8.87
N LEU A 166 -23.88 -26.96 -9.30
CA LEU A 166 -23.67 -27.63 -10.57
C LEU A 166 -24.47 -28.94 -10.57
N PRO A 167 -25.43 -29.11 -11.51
CA PRO A 167 -26.16 -30.35 -11.59
C PRO A 167 -25.12 -31.43 -11.79
N VAL A 168 -25.03 -32.37 -10.85
CA VAL A 168 -24.28 -33.60 -11.08
C VAL A 168 -24.93 -34.16 -12.33
N SER A 169 -24.26 -34.01 -13.47
CA SER A 169 -24.53 -34.81 -14.64
C SER A 169 -24.19 -36.22 -14.21
N THR A 170 -25.10 -36.82 -13.45
CA THR A 170 -25.21 -38.26 -13.39
C THR A 170 -25.34 -38.61 -14.85
N GLY A 171 -24.26 -39.13 -15.43
CA GLY A 171 -24.20 -39.67 -16.77
C GLY A 171 -25.18 -40.84 -16.86
N ASN A 172 -26.46 -40.51 -16.77
CA ASN A 172 -27.59 -41.19 -17.31
C ASN A 172 -27.85 -40.61 -18.71
N GLU A 173 -26.81 -40.10 -19.39
CA GLU A 173 -26.47 -40.82 -20.61
C GLU A 173 -26.27 -42.28 -20.19
N THR A 174 -27.41 -42.99 -20.10
CA THR A 174 -27.46 -44.31 -20.64
C THR A 174 -26.88 -44.14 -22.03
N MET A 175 -25.57 -44.30 -22.15
CA MET A 175 -25.08 -45.35 -23.00
C MET A 175 -25.92 -46.60 -22.70
N THR A 176 -27.14 -46.61 -23.24
CA THR A 176 -27.52 -47.68 -24.13
C THR A 176 -26.60 -47.59 -25.36
N SER A 177 -25.27 -47.62 -25.17
CA SER A 177 -24.64 -48.79 -25.74
C SER A 177 -25.40 -49.91 -25.07
N GLU A 178 -26.32 -50.52 -25.81
CA GLU A 178 -26.43 -51.94 -25.68
C GLU A 178 -24.97 -52.39 -25.67
N LEU A 179 -24.43 -52.65 -24.47
CA LEU A 179 -23.34 -53.57 -24.33
C LEU A 179 -23.99 -54.88 -24.75
N THR A 180 -24.16 -55.06 -26.05
CA THR A 180 -24.36 -56.35 -26.67
C THR A 180 -23.03 -57.03 -26.38
N VAL A 181 -22.92 -57.57 -25.18
CA VAL A 181 -21.96 -58.60 -24.87
C VAL A 181 -22.40 -59.78 -25.74
N ASN A 182 -21.93 -59.78 -26.98
CA ASN A 182 -21.96 -60.97 -27.81
C ASN A 182 -21.03 -61.97 -27.11
N VAL A 183 -21.58 -62.70 -26.14
CA VAL A 183 -20.95 -63.91 -25.63
C VAL A 183 -21.09 -64.95 -26.73
N THR A 184 -20.15 -64.97 -27.66
CA THR A 184 -20.02 -66.03 -28.64
C THR A 184 -19.52 -67.27 -27.92
N ILE A 185 -20.43 -68.07 -27.36
CA ILE A 185 -20.08 -69.41 -26.88
C ILE A 185 -19.88 -70.30 -28.11
N ASN A 186 -18.64 -70.37 -28.60
CA ASN A 186 -18.25 -71.39 -29.57
C ASN A 186 -18.18 -72.74 -28.86
N SER A 187 -19.33 -73.37 -28.60
CA SER A 187 -19.35 -74.79 -28.25
C SER A 187 -19.33 -75.61 -29.54
N THR A 188 -18.15 -76.09 -29.92
CA THR A 188 -18.03 -77.19 -30.87
C THR A 188 -18.45 -78.48 -30.18
N LEU A 189 -19.76 -78.74 -30.07
CA LEU A 189 -20.27 -80.08 -29.80
C LEU A 189 -20.89 -80.67 -31.07
N PRO A 190 -20.52 -81.91 -31.44
CA PRO A 190 -21.12 -82.58 -32.57
C PRO A 190 -22.49 -83.15 -32.18
N ASN A 191 -23.51 -82.71 -32.92
CA ASN A 191 -24.65 -83.52 -33.32
C ASN A 191 -25.68 -83.89 -32.24
N THR A 192 -26.51 -82.93 -31.83
CA THR A 192 -27.85 -83.21 -31.28
C THR A 192 -28.86 -82.16 -31.77
N ASN A 193 -29.93 -82.61 -32.42
CA ASN A 193 -30.92 -81.81 -33.16
C ASN A 193 -31.96 -81.05 -32.31
N ASN A 194 -31.61 -80.52 -31.14
CA ASN A 194 -32.55 -79.72 -30.33
C ASN A 194 -31.96 -78.32 -30.04
N PRO A 195 -32.62 -77.22 -30.46
CA PRO A 195 -32.19 -75.88 -30.11
C PRO A 195 -32.42 -75.64 -28.61
N LEU A 196 -31.34 -75.39 -27.87
CA LEU A 196 -31.40 -75.03 -26.46
C LEU A 196 -31.67 -73.51 -26.36
N ASN A 197 -32.93 -73.13 -26.16
CA ASN A 197 -33.30 -71.73 -25.87
C ASN A 197 -32.92 -71.39 -24.42
N LEU A 198 -31.71 -70.85 -24.23
CA LEU A 198 -31.30 -70.20 -22.99
C LEU A 198 -31.95 -68.81 -22.95
N THR A 199 -33.04 -68.70 -22.20
CA THR A 199 -33.63 -67.40 -21.84
C THR A 199 -32.79 -66.79 -20.72
N LEU A 200 -31.99 -65.78 -21.06
CA LEU A 200 -31.33 -64.95 -20.05
C LEU A 200 -32.43 -64.20 -19.30
N GLY A 201 -32.64 -64.56 -18.03
CA GLY A 201 -33.59 -63.89 -17.15
C GLY A 201 -33.24 -62.41 -17.05
N ASN A 202 -34.23 -61.57 -17.36
CA ASN A 202 -34.16 -60.12 -17.26
C ASN A 202 -33.89 -59.75 -15.78
N ILE A 203 -32.66 -59.34 -15.45
CA ILE A 203 -32.28 -58.88 -14.10
C ILE A 203 -32.91 -57.50 -13.91
N THR A 204 -34.18 -57.49 -13.52
CA THR A 204 -34.92 -56.32 -13.03
C THR A 204 -34.70 -56.23 -11.52
N GLY A 205 -33.48 -55.84 -11.15
CA GLY A 205 -33.04 -55.87 -9.75
C GLY A 205 -31.95 -54.85 -9.44
N ILE A 206 -32.02 -53.65 -10.02
CA ILE A 206 -31.30 -52.49 -9.49
C ILE A 206 -32.38 -51.61 -8.87
N THR A 207 -32.69 -51.89 -7.62
CA THR A 207 -33.54 -51.04 -6.80
C THR A 207 -32.88 -49.68 -6.67
N ASN A 208 -33.63 -48.65 -7.07
CA ASN A 208 -33.35 -47.23 -6.88
C ASN A 208 -32.88 -46.95 -5.44
N THR A 209 -31.57 -46.93 -5.22
CA THR A 209 -30.95 -46.15 -4.15
C THR A 209 -30.69 -44.76 -4.71
N THR A 210 -31.76 -44.01 -4.98
CA THR A 210 -31.71 -42.58 -5.33
C THR A 210 -31.51 -41.70 -4.09
N ASP A 211 -31.48 -42.29 -2.90
CA ASP A 211 -31.17 -41.58 -1.67
C ASP A 211 -29.67 -41.66 -1.39
N THR A 212 -29.04 -40.47 -1.31
CA THR A 212 -27.72 -40.18 -0.75
C THR A 212 -26.46 -40.29 -1.61
N ILE A 213 -26.52 -40.00 -2.92
CA ILE A 213 -25.33 -39.45 -3.64
C ILE A 213 -25.41 -37.91 -3.65
N ARG A 214 -25.60 -37.34 -2.45
CA ARG A 214 -25.09 -36.01 -2.13
C ARG A 214 -23.72 -36.17 -1.46
N THR A 215 -22.96 -37.18 -1.90
CA THR A 215 -21.54 -37.31 -1.53
C THR A 215 -20.82 -36.16 -2.21
N SER A 216 -20.24 -35.33 -1.37
CA SER A 216 -19.46 -34.14 -1.64
C SER A 216 -18.78 -34.18 -3.00
N PHE A 217 -19.02 -33.16 -3.82
CA PHE A 217 -18.22 -32.88 -5.03
C PHE A 217 -16.71 -32.80 -4.73
N CYS A 218 -16.34 -32.70 -3.45
CA CYS A 218 -14.98 -32.74 -2.93
C CYS A 218 -14.38 -34.17 -2.75
N ASP A 219 -15.10 -35.26 -2.97
CA ASP A 219 -14.68 -36.59 -2.49
C ASP A 219 -13.84 -37.46 -3.44
N ALA A 220 -13.63 -37.14 -4.72
CA ALA A 220 -12.91 -38.09 -5.61
C ALA A 220 -11.88 -37.51 -6.59
N SER A 221 -12.14 -36.41 -7.30
CA SER A 221 -11.19 -35.89 -8.32
C SER A 221 -10.56 -34.54 -7.97
N ASP A 222 -11.25 -33.69 -7.20
CA ASP A 222 -10.83 -32.30 -6.92
C ASP A 222 -10.79 -31.94 -5.42
N ALA A 223 -10.57 -32.93 -4.55
CA ALA A 223 -10.44 -32.72 -3.10
C ALA A 223 -9.48 -31.57 -2.75
N PHE A 224 -8.40 -31.43 -3.53
CA PHE A 224 -7.40 -30.38 -3.35
C PHE A 224 -7.94 -28.97 -3.65
N SER A 225 -8.76 -28.82 -4.69
CA SER A 225 -9.39 -27.53 -5.04
C SER A 225 -10.39 -27.11 -3.97
N CYS A 226 -11.16 -28.05 -3.42
CA CYS A 226 -12.10 -27.79 -2.34
C CYS A 226 -11.40 -27.31 -1.07
N HIS A 227 -10.31 -27.97 -0.65
CA HIS A 227 -9.51 -27.53 0.50
C HIS A 227 -8.88 -26.15 0.31
N ARG A 228 -8.50 -25.78 -0.92
CA ARG A 228 -8.01 -24.42 -1.23
C ARG A 228 -9.08 -23.35 -1.07
N VAL A 229 -10.30 -23.64 -1.50
CA VAL A 229 -11.43 -22.71 -1.33
C VAL A 229 -11.77 -22.57 0.15
N GLU A 230 -11.83 -23.67 0.89
CA GLU A 230 -12.05 -23.65 2.35
C GLU A 230 -10.96 -22.85 3.07
N PHE A 231 -9.69 -23.07 2.70
CA PHE A 231 -8.57 -22.30 3.22
C PHE A 231 -8.70 -20.80 2.90
N ALA A 232 -9.14 -20.41 1.70
CA ALA A 232 -9.39 -19.00 1.35
C ALA A 232 -10.48 -18.37 2.22
N ILE A 233 -11.56 -19.11 2.52
CA ILE A 233 -12.64 -18.67 3.41
C ILE A 233 -12.08 -18.43 4.81
N VAL A 234 -11.35 -19.40 5.36
CA VAL A 234 -10.78 -19.32 6.72
C VAL A 234 -9.74 -18.20 6.82
N LEU A 235 -8.79 -18.12 5.90
CA LEU A 235 -7.75 -17.09 5.90
C LEU A 235 -8.35 -15.69 5.73
N GLY A 236 -9.28 -15.52 4.79
CA GLY A 236 -9.98 -14.26 4.58
C GLY A 236 -10.82 -13.83 5.79
N GLY A 237 -11.56 -14.76 6.39
CA GLY A 237 -12.39 -14.50 7.56
C GLY A 237 -11.57 -14.15 8.81
N LEU A 238 -10.50 -14.90 9.10
CA LEU A 238 -9.60 -14.62 10.22
C LEU A 238 -8.88 -13.28 10.04
N SER A 239 -8.31 -13.04 8.85
CA SER A 239 -7.62 -11.78 8.54
C SER A 239 -8.57 -10.58 8.64
N ALA A 240 -9.79 -10.69 8.11
CA ALA A 240 -10.80 -9.62 8.22
C ALA A 240 -11.21 -9.36 9.67
N GLY A 241 -11.45 -10.41 10.45
CA GLY A 241 -11.80 -10.30 11.87
C GLY A 241 -10.69 -9.65 12.70
N CYS A 242 -9.44 -10.10 12.54
CA CYS A 242 -8.27 -9.53 13.21
C CYS A 242 -8.06 -8.06 12.83
N ALA A 243 -8.18 -7.74 11.53
CA ALA A 243 -8.02 -6.38 11.04
C ALA A 243 -9.10 -5.42 11.55
N LEU A 244 -10.36 -5.86 11.56
CA LEU A 244 -11.47 -5.08 12.11
C LEU A 244 -11.32 -4.88 13.63
N ALA A 245 -10.99 -5.96 14.36
CA ALA A 245 -10.77 -5.89 15.80
C ALA A 245 -9.64 -4.91 16.15
N THR A 246 -8.54 -4.92 15.39
CA THR A 246 -7.40 -4.00 15.59
C THR A 246 -7.77 -2.56 15.25
N ALA A 247 -8.48 -2.34 14.13
CA ALA A 247 -8.95 -1.01 13.74
C ALA A 247 -9.87 -0.38 14.80
N LEU A 248 -10.79 -1.19 15.36
CA LEU A 248 -11.72 -0.75 16.42
C LEU A 248 -11.04 -0.59 17.79
N SER A 249 -10.02 -1.41 18.09
CA SER A 249 -9.30 -1.38 19.38
C SER A 249 -8.24 -0.27 19.47
N SER A 250 -8.03 0.49 18.40
CA SER A 250 -7.04 1.58 18.33
C SER A 250 -7.19 2.62 19.45
N LYS A 251 -8.36 2.74 20.07
CA LYS A 251 -8.61 3.64 21.21
C LYS A 251 -8.11 3.14 22.57
N SER A 252 -7.83 1.85 22.73
CA SER A 252 -7.77 1.23 24.08
C SER A 252 -6.51 0.42 24.34
N CYS A 253 -5.34 0.95 23.97
CA CYS A 253 -4.05 0.41 24.41
C CYS A 253 -3.65 -0.96 23.82
N SER A 254 -3.73 -1.16 22.49
CA SER A 254 -2.90 -2.23 21.91
C SER A 254 -1.43 -1.79 21.98
N PRO A 255 -0.55 -2.45 22.75
CA PRO A 255 0.87 -2.13 22.72
C PRO A 255 1.38 -2.32 21.30
N VAL A 256 2.23 -1.41 20.82
CA VAL A 256 2.77 -1.43 19.45
C VAL A 256 3.37 -2.81 19.09
N GLY A 257 4.00 -3.48 20.06
CA GLY A 257 4.50 -4.85 19.88
C GLY A 257 3.42 -5.86 19.46
N CYS A 258 2.21 -5.80 20.03
CA CYS A 258 1.11 -6.69 19.63
C CYS A 258 0.65 -6.43 18.18
N VAL A 259 0.71 -5.18 17.72
CA VAL A 259 0.39 -4.81 16.34
C VAL A 259 1.45 -5.38 15.39
N VAL A 260 2.73 -5.29 15.74
CA VAL A 260 3.86 -5.87 14.98
C VAL A 260 3.72 -7.39 14.89
N ASP A 261 3.50 -8.07 16.01
CA ASP A 261 3.39 -9.53 16.06
C ASP A 261 2.20 -10.03 15.22
N LEU A 262 1.05 -9.37 15.33
CA LEU A 262 -0.15 -9.70 14.55
C LEU A 262 0.07 -9.44 13.05
N ALA A 263 0.67 -8.31 12.69
CA ALA A 263 0.97 -7.98 11.30
C ALA A 263 1.96 -8.97 10.69
N LEU A 264 2.98 -9.39 11.44
CA LEU A 264 3.94 -10.42 11.02
C LEU A 264 3.25 -11.77 10.81
N LEU A 265 2.41 -12.19 11.75
CA LEU A 265 1.63 -13.43 11.65
C LEU A 265 0.76 -13.43 10.39
N LEU A 266 0.00 -12.35 10.15
CA LEU A 266 -0.86 -12.21 8.98
C LEU A 266 -0.05 -12.14 7.69
N PHE A 267 1.09 -11.44 7.68
CA PHE A 267 1.99 -11.39 6.52
C PHE A 267 2.51 -12.78 6.14
N VAL A 268 2.98 -13.57 7.12
CA VAL A 268 3.43 -14.96 6.88
C VAL A 268 2.25 -15.82 6.39
N ALA A 269 1.08 -15.70 7.02
CA ALA A 269 -0.11 -16.43 6.61
C ALA A 269 -0.53 -16.11 5.16
N TRP A 270 -0.46 -14.85 4.74
CA TRP A 270 -0.76 -14.43 3.36
C TRP A 270 0.35 -14.81 2.36
N CYS A 271 1.62 -14.87 2.77
CA CYS A 271 2.69 -15.45 1.93
C CYS A 271 2.39 -16.91 1.60
N CYS A 272 2.05 -17.72 2.61
CA CYS A 272 1.63 -19.10 2.43
C CYS A 272 0.31 -19.17 1.63
N GLY A 273 -0.62 -18.26 1.91
CA GLY A 273 -1.92 -18.21 1.26
C GLY A 273 -1.82 -17.90 -0.23
N ILE A 274 -1.01 -16.95 -0.66
CA ILE A 274 -0.77 -16.71 -2.09
C ILE A 274 -0.18 -17.96 -2.73
N ALA A 275 0.82 -18.58 -2.11
CA ALA A 275 1.41 -19.79 -2.65
C ALA A 275 0.38 -20.92 -2.80
N PHE A 276 -0.55 -21.07 -1.86
CA PHE A 276 -1.56 -22.11 -1.89
C PHE A 276 -2.75 -21.80 -2.82
N LEU A 277 -3.17 -20.53 -2.88
CA LEU A 277 -4.37 -20.08 -3.58
C LEU A 277 -4.12 -19.71 -5.04
N THR A 278 -2.94 -19.17 -5.38
CA THR A 278 -2.66 -18.66 -6.73
C THR A 278 -1.76 -19.57 -7.55
N PHE A 279 -0.97 -20.46 -6.94
CA PHE A 279 -0.14 -21.41 -7.69
C PHE A 279 -0.87 -22.72 -8.00
N ALA A 280 -0.36 -23.45 -9.01
CA ALA A 280 -0.74 -24.81 -9.37
C ALA A 280 -2.26 -25.04 -9.50
N GLN A 281 -2.94 -24.44 -10.48
CA GLN A 281 -4.39 -24.56 -10.71
C GLN A 281 -5.26 -24.17 -9.49
N GLY A 282 -4.73 -23.33 -8.57
CA GLY A 282 -5.47 -22.86 -7.41
C GLY A 282 -6.71 -22.03 -7.79
N PRO A 283 -7.70 -21.88 -6.90
CA PRO A 283 -8.92 -21.13 -7.18
C PRO A 283 -8.66 -19.66 -7.51
N GLY A 284 -7.52 -19.08 -7.08
CA GLY A 284 -7.10 -17.75 -7.50
C GLY A 284 -6.74 -17.67 -8.99
N PHE A 285 -6.21 -18.73 -9.58
CA PHE A 285 -5.94 -18.77 -11.03
C PHE A 285 -7.25 -18.67 -11.83
N THR A 286 -8.27 -19.42 -11.41
CA THR A 286 -9.61 -19.42 -11.99
C THR A 286 -10.37 -18.12 -11.67
N LEU A 287 -10.20 -17.62 -10.45
CA LEU A 287 -10.94 -16.48 -9.92
C LEU A 287 -10.01 -15.29 -9.70
N GLY A 288 -9.93 -14.43 -10.71
CA GLY A 288 -9.19 -13.17 -10.61
C GLY A 288 -9.51 -12.32 -9.36
N SER A 289 -10.72 -12.39 -8.79
CA SER A 289 -11.05 -11.70 -7.55
C SER A 289 -10.31 -12.24 -6.32
N ILE A 290 -10.25 -13.56 -6.16
CA ILE A 290 -9.47 -14.22 -5.11
C ILE A 290 -7.99 -13.91 -5.31
N TYR A 291 -7.52 -13.93 -6.56
CA TYR A 291 -6.16 -13.55 -6.93
C TYR A 291 -5.82 -12.13 -6.45
N PHE A 292 -6.52 -11.11 -6.96
CA PHE A 292 -6.21 -9.72 -6.64
C PHE A 292 -6.43 -9.42 -5.16
N GLY A 293 -7.51 -9.96 -4.55
CA GLY A 293 -7.76 -9.80 -3.13
C GLY A 293 -6.65 -10.39 -2.24
N SER A 294 -6.06 -11.53 -2.63
CA SER A 294 -4.97 -12.16 -1.89
C SER A 294 -3.68 -11.34 -1.97
N PHE A 295 -3.32 -10.83 -3.16
CA PHE A 295 -2.17 -9.95 -3.32
C PHE A 295 -2.33 -8.62 -2.58
N VAL A 296 -3.50 -7.99 -2.67
CA VAL A 296 -3.79 -6.75 -1.94
C VAL A 296 -3.66 -6.99 -0.43
N SER A 297 -4.21 -8.10 0.09
CA SER A 297 -4.11 -8.42 1.51
C SER A 297 -2.66 -8.67 1.94
N LEU A 298 -1.85 -9.38 1.13
CA LEU A 298 -0.42 -9.55 1.39
C LEU A 298 0.31 -8.20 1.48
N PHE A 299 0.12 -7.32 0.49
CA PHE A 299 0.83 -6.04 0.46
C PHE A 299 0.39 -5.13 1.60
N LEU A 300 -0.89 -5.14 1.97
CA LEU A 300 -1.37 -4.40 3.14
C LEU A 300 -0.78 -4.95 4.45
N CYS A 301 -0.66 -6.28 4.61
CA CYS A 301 0.02 -6.85 5.77
C CYS A 301 1.50 -6.43 5.84
N LEU A 302 2.20 -6.40 4.70
CA LEU A 302 3.58 -5.95 4.63
C LEU A 302 3.71 -4.47 5.00
N ASP A 303 2.86 -3.62 4.43
CA ASP A 303 2.82 -2.18 4.69
C ASP A 303 2.54 -1.90 6.19
N ILE A 304 1.53 -2.56 6.77
CA ILE A 304 1.22 -2.47 8.21
C ILE A 304 2.42 -2.90 9.05
N LEU A 305 3.06 -4.03 8.72
CA LEU A 305 4.21 -4.55 9.45
C LEU A 305 5.37 -3.54 9.44
N LEU A 306 5.67 -2.95 8.27
CA LEU A 306 6.77 -1.99 8.13
C LEU A 306 6.49 -0.68 8.85
N VAL A 307 5.27 -0.16 8.74
CA VAL A 307 4.84 1.01 9.51
C VAL A 307 4.93 0.73 11.00
N ALA A 308 4.44 -0.41 11.47
CA ALA A 308 4.49 -0.78 12.89
C ALA A 308 5.93 -0.93 13.40
N LEU A 309 6.83 -1.55 12.61
CA LEU A 309 8.26 -1.64 12.94
C LEU A 309 8.93 -0.26 12.99
N SER A 310 8.59 0.64 12.05
CA SER A 310 9.11 2.01 12.05
C SER A 310 8.68 2.79 13.29
N GLN A 311 7.43 2.62 13.71
CA GLN A 311 6.88 3.24 14.92
C GLN A 311 7.55 2.67 16.17
N GLN A 312 7.76 1.36 16.22
CA GLN A 312 8.48 0.73 17.33
C GLN A 312 9.91 1.25 17.44
N ALA A 313 10.65 1.36 16.33
CA ALA A 313 12.00 1.91 16.31
C ALA A 313 12.03 3.37 16.79
N ALA A 314 11.07 4.19 16.37
CA ALA A 314 10.95 5.57 16.82
C ALA A 314 10.69 5.67 18.34
N ILE A 315 9.80 4.84 18.87
CA ILE A 315 9.50 4.79 20.32
C ILE A 315 10.72 4.31 21.12
N GLU A 316 11.46 3.30 20.63
CA GLU A 316 12.68 2.83 21.27
C GLU A 316 13.76 3.93 21.30
N LYS A 317 13.91 4.67 20.19
CA LYS A 317 14.83 5.81 20.09
C LYS A 317 14.46 6.93 21.07
N GLU A 318 13.18 7.30 21.16
CA GLU A 318 12.71 8.29 22.12
C GLU A 318 12.95 7.84 23.56
N ARG A 319 12.71 6.56 23.86
CA ARG A 319 12.97 5.97 25.17
C ARG A 319 14.46 6.00 25.52
N ASP A 320 15.34 5.74 24.55
CA ASP A 320 16.78 5.80 24.76
C ASP A 320 17.28 7.24 24.89
N ASN A 321 16.71 8.19 24.16
CA ASN A 321 16.98 9.62 24.36
C ASN A 321 16.53 10.08 25.75
N ALA A 322 15.34 9.70 26.19
CA ALA A 322 14.85 10.00 27.54
C ALA A 322 15.76 9.39 28.63
N ARG A 323 16.26 8.16 28.44
CA ARG A 323 17.25 7.55 29.35
C ARG A 323 18.56 8.32 29.36
N ARG A 324 19.04 8.77 28.20
CA ARG A 324 20.26 9.60 28.10
C ARG A 324 20.09 10.94 28.77
N ASP A 325 18.93 11.56 28.64
CA ASP A 325 18.64 12.85 29.28
C ASP A 325 18.47 12.70 30.79
N GLN A 326 17.83 11.63 31.26
CA GLN A 326 17.81 11.28 32.69
C GLN A 326 19.22 11.06 33.22
N PHE A 327 20.08 10.35 32.48
CA PHE A 327 21.47 10.14 32.86
C PHE A 327 22.28 11.43 32.88
N ARG A 328 22.08 12.33 31.89
CA ARG A 328 22.69 13.66 31.86
C ARG A 328 22.22 14.53 33.03
N GLN A 329 20.94 14.47 33.39
CA GLN A 329 20.40 15.17 34.56
C GLN A 329 20.97 14.63 35.87
N GLN A 330 21.12 13.30 35.98
CA GLN A 330 21.77 12.67 37.14
C GLN A 330 23.22 13.12 37.28
N LEU A 331 24.00 13.08 36.19
CA LEU A 331 25.37 13.60 36.15
C LEU A 331 25.44 15.08 36.52
N ALA A 332 24.56 15.91 35.95
CA ALA A 332 24.52 17.34 36.25
C ALA A 332 24.19 17.62 37.73
N ASN A 333 23.33 16.81 38.34
CA ASN A 333 23.02 16.89 39.77
C ASN A 333 24.20 16.43 40.63
N GLU A 334 24.91 15.38 40.23
CA GLU A 334 26.10 14.89 40.93
C GLU A 334 27.24 15.93 40.88
N TYR A 335 27.50 16.53 39.72
CA TYR A 335 28.47 17.62 39.60
C TYR A 335 28.08 18.85 40.44
N ARG A 336 26.80 19.24 40.45
CA ARG A 336 26.35 20.34 41.33
C ARG A 336 26.53 20.02 42.81
N SER A 337 26.35 18.76 43.22
CA SER A 337 26.57 18.35 44.60
C SER A 337 28.06 18.38 44.99
N GLN A 338 28.94 17.94 44.09
CA GLN A 338 30.39 17.99 44.31
C GLN A 338 30.92 19.42 44.31
N ASP A 339 30.50 20.26 43.36
CA ASP A 339 30.88 21.68 43.35
C ASP A 339 30.36 22.40 44.60
N ALA A 340 29.19 22.05 45.12
CA ALA A 340 28.66 22.61 46.37
C ALA A 340 29.46 22.15 47.60
N GLU A 341 29.94 20.89 47.63
CA GLU A 341 30.86 20.41 48.66
C GLU A 341 32.24 21.08 48.58
N GLU A 342 32.83 21.19 47.38
CA GLU A 342 34.13 21.86 47.17
C GLU A 342 34.04 23.36 47.47
N PHE A 343 32.93 24.04 47.13
CA PHE A 343 32.69 25.43 47.53
C PHE A 343 32.47 25.58 49.05
N MET A 344 31.86 24.60 49.72
CA MET A 344 31.71 24.63 51.19
C MET A 344 33.05 24.42 51.90
N GLU A 345 33.91 23.53 51.41
CA GLU A 345 35.26 23.33 51.97
C GLU A 345 36.16 24.55 51.76
N VAL A 346 36.13 25.16 50.57
CA VAL A 346 36.93 26.37 50.27
C VAL A 346 36.40 27.60 51.04
N SER A 347 35.09 27.70 51.24
CA SER A 347 34.46 28.75 52.04
C SER A 347 34.86 28.69 53.52
N LEU A 348 34.96 27.50 54.11
CA LEU A 348 35.25 27.40 55.55
C LEU A 348 36.71 27.76 55.87
N ASP A 349 37.67 27.28 55.08
CA ASP A 349 39.09 27.58 55.28
C ASP A 349 39.46 29.00 54.84
N ASP A 350 38.89 29.55 53.76
CA ASP A 350 39.15 30.93 53.36
C ASP A 350 38.43 31.95 54.26
N VAL A 351 37.26 31.64 54.85
CA VAL A 351 36.61 32.52 55.84
C VAL A 351 37.33 32.46 57.20
N LEU A 352 37.83 31.29 57.62
CA LEU A 352 38.67 31.17 58.82
C LEU A 352 40.04 31.85 58.63
N THR A 353 40.62 31.82 57.43
CA THR A 353 41.91 32.48 57.14
C THR A 353 41.76 33.98 56.86
N ALA A 354 40.65 34.42 56.25
CA ALA A 354 40.36 35.84 56.03
C ALA A 354 39.98 36.60 57.32
N SER A 355 39.39 35.91 58.31
CA SER A 355 39.10 36.51 59.63
C SER A 355 40.36 36.74 60.48
N TYR A 356 41.48 36.07 60.17
CA TYR A 356 42.77 36.28 60.86
C TYR A 356 43.69 37.33 60.19
N HIS A 357 43.34 37.85 59.01
CA HIS A 357 44.19 38.79 58.27
C HIS A 357 43.58 40.17 57.95
N LEU A 358 42.52 40.57 58.65
CA LEU A 358 42.06 41.96 58.72
C LEU A 358 43.04 42.84 59.50
N GLY A 359 44.20 43.09 58.90
CA GLY A 359 45.29 43.81 59.57
C GLY A 359 46.49 44.16 58.71
N ARG A 360 46.36 44.37 57.39
CA ARG A 360 47.25 45.29 56.63
C ARG A 360 46.88 45.40 55.14
N ARG A 361 46.37 46.57 54.76
CA ARG A 361 46.44 47.08 53.39
C ARG A 361 47.90 47.30 53.00
N LYS A 362 48.35 46.67 51.91
CA LYS A 362 49.07 47.34 50.80
C LYS A 362 49.33 46.39 49.63
N SER A 363 48.91 46.85 48.46
CA SER A 363 49.49 46.59 47.12
C SER A 363 49.83 45.13 46.78
N ARG A 364 49.00 44.47 45.97
CA ARG A 364 49.44 43.34 45.13
C ARG A 364 48.59 43.26 43.85
N ARG A 365 49.19 43.69 42.74
CA ARG A 365 48.66 43.65 41.37
C ARG A 365 49.31 42.53 40.54
N SER A 366 49.88 41.50 41.16
CA SER A 366 50.67 40.46 40.45
C SER A 366 50.26 39.00 40.69
N THR A 367 49.18 38.73 41.42
CA THR A 367 48.75 37.34 41.71
C THR A 367 47.56 36.86 40.86
N ALA A 368 46.86 37.76 40.16
CA ALA A 368 45.78 37.38 39.23
C ALA A 368 46.29 36.58 38.02
N HIS A 369 47.57 36.75 37.63
CA HIS A 369 48.14 36.09 36.46
C HIS A 369 48.57 34.63 36.71
N GLU A 370 48.66 34.21 37.97
CA GLU A 370 49.13 32.87 38.35
C GLU A 370 47.96 31.91 38.66
N PHE A 371 46.81 32.44 39.07
CA PHE A 371 45.57 31.66 39.20
C PHE A 371 45.04 31.23 37.82
N ASP A 372 45.11 32.12 36.83
CA ASP A 372 44.67 31.87 35.46
C ASP A 372 45.50 30.76 34.76
N ARG A 373 46.79 30.64 35.12
CA ARG A 373 47.66 29.55 34.63
C ARG A 373 47.36 28.18 35.24
N ARG A 374 46.82 28.12 36.47
CA ARG A 374 46.45 26.84 37.11
C ARG A 374 45.12 26.31 36.58
N VAL A 375 44.15 27.18 36.29
CA VAL A 375 42.88 26.81 35.66
C VAL A 375 43.10 26.36 34.20
N SER A 376 43.99 27.04 33.46
CA SER A 376 44.36 26.65 32.09
C SER A 376 45.04 25.27 31.99
N ARG A 377 45.86 24.87 32.98
CA ARG A 377 46.52 23.55 32.98
C ARG A 377 45.62 22.38 33.39
N LYS A 378 44.57 22.60 34.20
CA LYS A 378 43.58 21.55 34.48
C LYS A 378 42.63 21.32 33.28
N SER A 379 42.31 22.37 32.51
CA SER A 379 41.47 22.27 31.30
C SER A 379 42.10 21.44 30.17
N SER A 380 43.44 21.44 30.01
CA SER A 380 44.09 20.67 28.95
C SER A 380 44.14 19.16 29.23
N ASN A 381 44.09 18.73 30.50
CA ASN A 381 44.09 17.30 30.82
C ASN A 381 42.71 16.65 30.66
N TYR A 382 41.61 17.40 30.86
CA TYR A 382 40.27 16.89 30.60
C TYR A 382 39.96 16.75 29.10
N ARG A 383 40.51 17.61 28.23
CA ARG A 383 40.38 17.48 26.77
C ARG A 383 40.98 16.21 26.19
N ASN A 384 42.04 15.67 26.80
CA ASN A 384 42.68 14.45 26.33
C ASN A 384 41.98 13.18 26.81
N MET A 385 41.16 13.26 27.87
CA MET A 385 40.40 12.11 28.38
C MET A 385 39.03 11.98 27.70
N SER A 386 38.41 13.08 27.25
CA SER A 386 37.19 13.04 26.42
C SER A 386 37.47 12.63 24.96
N ALA A 387 38.68 12.87 24.46
CA ALA A 387 39.07 12.51 23.09
C ALA A 387 39.30 11.00 22.90
N SER A 388 39.72 10.26 23.93
CA SER A 388 39.97 8.81 23.79
C SER A 388 38.72 7.94 23.96
N ILE A 389 37.56 8.51 24.30
CA ILE A 389 36.29 7.78 24.45
C ILE A 389 35.36 8.02 23.24
N PHE A 390 35.57 9.09 22.46
CA PHE A 390 34.71 9.45 21.32
C PHE A 390 35.27 9.13 19.92
N GLU A 391 36.43 8.48 19.81
CA GLU A 391 37.04 8.14 18.51
C GLU A 391 36.42 6.92 17.78
N SER A 392 35.25 6.41 18.20
CA SER A 392 34.57 5.29 17.52
C SER A 392 33.31 5.65 16.71
N VAL A 393 32.94 6.92 16.61
CA VAL A 393 31.83 7.35 15.74
C VAL A 393 32.32 8.43 14.77
N GLY A 394 32.29 8.10 13.47
CA GLY A 394 32.94 8.84 12.40
C GLY A 394 32.51 10.30 12.28
N ALA A 395 33.47 11.21 12.50
CA ALA A 395 33.28 12.64 12.31
C ALA A 395 33.26 13.03 10.81
N TRP A 396 32.10 13.49 10.36
CA TRP A 396 31.95 14.22 9.10
C TRP A 396 32.38 15.69 9.34
N ARG A 397 33.35 16.18 8.55
CA ARG A 397 33.88 17.56 8.64
C ARG A 397 32.82 18.57 8.18
N GLY A 398 32.22 19.30 9.11
CA GLY A 398 31.48 20.54 8.84
C GLY A 398 32.44 21.70 8.60
N SER A 399 32.20 22.48 7.54
CA SER A 399 32.92 23.70 7.20
C SER A 399 32.54 24.85 8.15
N THR A 400 33.52 25.42 8.84
CA THR A 400 33.37 26.65 9.64
C THR A 400 33.20 27.86 8.75
N ILE A 401 32.04 28.53 8.85
CA ILE A 401 31.82 29.90 8.40
C ILE A 401 32.28 30.83 9.52
N PHE A 402 33.27 31.69 9.26
CA PHE A 402 33.66 32.75 10.18
C PHE A 402 32.74 33.96 9.97
N ASN A 403 32.02 34.35 11.02
CA ASN A 403 31.36 35.65 11.09
C ASN A 403 32.33 36.63 11.74
N MET A 404 32.68 37.71 11.02
CA MET A 404 33.43 38.83 11.59
C MET A 404 32.43 39.74 12.28
N ASP A 405 32.22 39.56 13.58
CA ASP A 405 31.90 40.64 14.52
C ASP A 405 32.02 40.11 15.96
N GLY A 406 32.77 40.86 16.78
CA GLY A 406 33.36 40.38 18.03
C GLY A 406 32.43 40.43 19.25
N GLU A 407 31.43 39.55 19.31
CA GLU A 407 30.77 39.17 20.56
C GLU A 407 30.73 37.65 20.71
N ARG A 408 31.43 37.13 21.73
CA ARG A 408 31.42 35.70 22.10
C ARG A 408 30.12 35.38 22.84
N ILE A 409 29.07 35.08 22.10
CA ILE A 409 28.07 34.13 22.57
C ILE A 409 28.66 32.74 22.28
N PRO A 410 28.72 31.79 23.22
CA PRO A 410 29.22 30.44 22.94
C PRO A 410 28.33 29.77 21.88
N SER A 411 28.82 29.77 20.64
CA SER A 411 28.21 29.21 19.43
C SER A 411 28.02 27.69 19.46
N ASP A 412 28.44 27.04 20.55
CA ASP A 412 28.39 25.59 20.70
C ASP A 412 26.97 25.10 21.05
N VAL A 413 26.06 25.97 21.53
CA VAL A 413 24.68 25.55 21.87
C VAL A 413 23.68 25.79 20.73
N ALA A 414 23.88 26.83 19.91
CA ALA A 414 22.96 27.15 18.81
C ALA A 414 23.15 26.28 17.56
N ASN A 415 24.31 25.63 17.40
CA ASN A 415 24.57 24.74 16.26
C ASN A 415 24.15 23.28 16.49
N LEU A 416 23.74 22.91 17.71
CA LEU A 416 23.29 21.53 18.01
C LEU A 416 21.83 21.30 17.62
N SER A 417 20.96 22.31 17.72
CA SER A 417 19.53 22.15 17.39
C SER A 417 19.27 21.92 15.89
N GLY A 418 20.11 22.45 15.00
CA GLY A 418 19.97 22.24 13.55
C GLY A 418 20.44 20.88 13.02
N ILE A 419 21.16 20.10 13.84
CA ILE A 419 21.65 18.76 13.45
C ILE A 419 20.59 17.68 13.73
N GLU A 420 19.80 17.84 14.79
CA GLU A 420 18.80 16.85 15.20
C GLU A 420 17.66 16.67 14.16
N ASP A 421 17.21 17.76 13.53
CA ASP A 421 16.12 17.71 12.55
C ASP A 421 16.49 16.94 11.27
N ASN A 422 17.77 16.98 10.85
CA ASN A 422 18.22 16.29 9.63
C ASN A 422 18.41 14.78 9.82
N GLU A 423 18.64 14.31 11.05
CA GLU A 423 18.90 12.90 11.31
C GLU A 423 17.60 12.07 11.24
N SER A 424 16.46 12.65 11.64
CA SER A 424 15.14 11.99 11.58
C SER A 424 14.66 11.70 10.14
N TYR A 425 14.99 12.58 9.19
CA TYR A 425 14.51 12.47 7.81
C TYR A 425 15.28 11.45 6.95
N ILE A 426 16.50 11.10 7.37
CA ILE A 426 17.32 10.09 6.69
C ILE A 426 16.77 8.69 6.98
N GLU A 427 16.24 8.47 8.18
CA GLU A 427 15.81 7.16 8.67
C GLU A 427 14.52 6.64 8.00
N THR A 428 13.52 7.51 7.80
CA THR A 428 12.24 7.11 7.17
C THR A 428 12.37 6.72 5.70
N ARG A 429 13.28 7.37 4.97
CA ARG A 429 13.49 7.10 3.54
C ARG A 429 14.09 5.73 3.27
N ASP A 430 14.96 5.26 4.17
CA ASP A 430 15.64 3.98 4.02
C ASP A 430 14.66 2.81 4.27
N ILE A 431 13.63 3.01 5.10
CA ILE A 431 12.57 2.02 5.34
C ILE A 431 11.74 1.78 4.08
N HIS A 432 11.28 2.85 3.41
CA HIS A 432 10.49 2.70 2.18
C HIS A 432 11.30 2.06 1.03
N ARG A 433 12.62 2.27 1.00
CA ARG A 433 13.50 1.58 0.04
C ARG A 433 13.60 0.09 0.36
N LEU A 434 13.75 -0.26 1.64
CA LEU A 434 13.76 -1.65 2.09
C LEU A 434 12.44 -2.35 1.77
N GLU A 435 11.30 -1.68 1.97
CA GLU A 435 9.97 -2.14 1.57
C GLU A 435 9.92 -2.54 0.10
N LEU A 436 10.33 -1.63 -0.79
CA LEU A 436 10.33 -1.89 -2.22
C LEU A 436 11.28 -3.03 -2.61
N TRP A 437 12.41 -3.19 -1.91
CA TRP A 437 13.28 -4.36 -2.11
C TRP A 437 12.62 -5.68 -1.72
N ILE A 438 11.86 -5.69 -0.60
CA ILE A 438 11.09 -6.87 -0.17
C ILE A 438 9.98 -7.19 -1.18
N ILE A 439 9.24 -6.17 -1.64
CA ILE A 439 8.20 -6.32 -2.66
C ILE A 439 8.81 -6.90 -3.95
N LEU A 440 9.94 -6.36 -4.41
CA LEU A 440 10.64 -6.85 -5.58
C LEU A 440 11.06 -8.31 -5.41
N LEU A 441 11.57 -8.70 -4.24
CA LEU A 441 11.94 -10.07 -3.92
C LEU A 441 10.74 -11.02 -4.03
N ILE A 442 9.62 -10.68 -3.37
CA ILE A 442 8.39 -11.48 -3.40
C ILE A 442 7.89 -11.65 -4.83
N LEU A 443 7.76 -10.56 -5.58
CA LEU A 443 7.29 -10.59 -6.97
C LEU A 443 8.23 -11.42 -7.87
N SER A 444 9.55 -11.33 -7.64
CA SER A 444 10.53 -12.13 -8.37
C SER A 444 10.38 -13.62 -8.09
N ILE A 445 10.16 -14.02 -6.82
CA ILE A 445 9.93 -15.41 -6.43
C ILE A 445 8.61 -15.93 -7.02
N VAL A 446 7.53 -15.16 -6.90
CA VAL A 446 6.21 -15.52 -7.44
C VAL A 446 6.29 -15.73 -8.96
N CYS A 447 6.95 -14.82 -9.68
CA CYS A 447 7.15 -14.97 -11.11
C CYS A 447 8.03 -16.17 -11.45
N LEU A 448 9.12 -16.40 -10.72
CA LEU A 448 10.03 -17.53 -10.92
C LEU A 448 9.28 -18.87 -10.79
N VAL A 449 8.53 -19.05 -9.71
CA VAL A 449 7.74 -20.26 -9.45
C VAL A 449 6.65 -20.42 -10.51
N ALA A 450 5.98 -19.33 -10.88
CA ALA A 450 4.93 -19.38 -11.90
C ALA A 450 5.47 -19.75 -13.29
N ILE A 451 6.64 -19.22 -13.69
CA ILE A 451 7.30 -19.62 -14.95
C ILE A 451 7.74 -21.08 -14.87
N GLN A 452 8.33 -21.52 -13.76
CA GLN A 452 8.75 -22.90 -13.59
C GLN A 452 7.59 -23.90 -13.71
N GLN A 453 6.38 -23.52 -13.28
CA GLN A 453 5.17 -24.36 -13.41
C GLN A 453 4.63 -24.42 -14.83
N LEU A 454 4.90 -23.41 -15.67
CA LEU A 454 4.44 -23.36 -17.05
C LEU A 454 5.41 -24.04 -18.02
N LEU A 455 6.70 -24.05 -17.69
CA LEU A 455 7.72 -24.60 -18.58
C LEU A 455 7.71 -26.14 -18.55
N PRO A 456 7.91 -26.80 -19.70
CA PRO A 456 8.05 -28.24 -19.78
C PRO A 456 9.28 -28.74 -19.00
N GLU A 457 9.37 -30.05 -18.81
CA GLU A 457 10.52 -30.69 -18.14
C GLU A 457 11.85 -30.23 -18.78
N ALA A 458 12.90 -30.13 -17.97
CA ALA A 458 14.13 -29.41 -18.32
C ALA A 458 14.83 -29.88 -19.61
N GLY A 459 14.51 -31.07 -20.13
CA GLY A 459 15.10 -31.64 -21.34
C GLY A 459 14.62 -31.04 -22.67
N SER A 460 13.51 -30.30 -22.70
CA SER A 460 12.93 -29.78 -23.96
C SER A 460 12.88 -28.25 -24.05
N ARG A 461 13.61 -27.53 -23.19
CA ARG A 461 13.46 -26.07 -23.09
C ARG A 461 14.27 -25.32 -24.13
N ASP A 462 13.61 -24.38 -24.80
CA ASP A 462 14.28 -23.49 -25.74
C ASP A 462 15.16 -22.45 -25.04
N ALA A 463 16.08 -21.83 -25.79
CA ALA A 463 16.95 -20.78 -25.26
C ALA A 463 16.15 -19.60 -24.68
N ILE A 464 15.03 -19.24 -25.30
CA ILE A 464 14.17 -18.13 -24.87
C ILE A 464 13.49 -18.46 -23.54
N GLU A 465 13.03 -19.69 -23.35
CA GLU A 465 12.44 -20.17 -22.10
C GLU A 465 13.45 -20.14 -20.95
N ASN A 466 14.68 -20.57 -21.22
CA ASN A 466 15.76 -20.52 -20.24
C ASN A 466 16.11 -19.07 -19.86
N VAL A 467 16.08 -18.13 -20.81
CA VAL A 467 16.25 -16.70 -20.53
C VAL A 467 15.09 -16.17 -19.67
N ALA A 468 13.85 -16.51 -20.01
CA ALA A 468 12.67 -16.07 -19.24
C ALA A 468 12.70 -16.58 -17.79
N LEU A 469 13.21 -17.79 -17.55
CA LEU A 469 13.42 -18.33 -16.20
C LEU A 469 14.61 -17.69 -15.47
N ALA A 470 15.69 -17.37 -16.19
CA ALA A 470 16.88 -16.76 -15.60
C ALA A 470 16.63 -15.34 -15.08
N MET A 471 15.77 -14.54 -15.74
CA MET A 471 15.54 -13.15 -15.36
C MET A 471 14.94 -12.97 -13.95
N PRO A 472 13.84 -13.66 -13.56
CA PRO A 472 13.35 -13.60 -12.19
C PRO A 472 14.36 -14.14 -11.18
N ALA A 473 15.13 -15.19 -11.51
CA ALA A 473 16.16 -15.73 -10.62
C ALA A 473 17.28 -14.72 -10.35
N LEU A 474 17.76 -14.03 -11.39
CA LEU A 474 18.72 -12.93 -11.24
C LEU A 474 18.13 -11.78 -10.42
N SER A 475 16.84 -11.45 -10.62
CA SER A 475 16.15 -10.44 -9.82
C SER A 475 16.03 -10.83 -8.34
N VAL A 476 15.83 -12.11 -8.01
CA VAL A 476 15.84 -12.60 -6.61
C VAL A 476 17.21 -12.35 -5.96
N VAL A 477 18.30 -12.63 -6.67
CA VAL A 477 19.66 -12.36 -6.19
C VAL A 477 19.91 -10.85 -6.05
N ALA A 478 19.49 -10.07 -7.05
CA ALA A 478 19.61 -8.61 -7.02
C ALA A 478 18.83 -8.00 -5.84
N ALA A 479 17.61 -8.45 -5.60
CA ALA A 479 16.78 -7.99 -4.50
C ALA A 479 17.36 -8.36 -3.14
N SER A 480 17.80 -9.61 -2.96
CA SER A 480 18.39 -10.07 -1.70
C SER A 480 19.67 -9.29 -1.36
N THR A 481 20.54 -9.06 -2.34
CA THR A 481 21.78 -8.29 -2.13
C THR A 481 21.52 -6.79 -2.02
N GLY A 482 20.50 -6.27 -2.70
CA GLY A 482 20.00 -4.90 -2.59
C GLY A 482 19.48 -4.57 -1.18
N MET A 483 18.72 -5.48 -0.56
CA MET A 483 18.26 -5.34 0.83
C MET A 483 19.44 -5.18 1.81
N ILE A 484 20.48 -6.01 1.67
CA ILE A 484 21.68 -5.96 2.52
C ILE A 484 22.43 -4.64 2.31
N ALA A 485 22.51 -4.17 1.08
CA ALA A 485 23.17 -2.91 0.74
C ALA A 485 22.40 -1.69 1.26
N CYS A 486 21.07 -1.72 1.18
CA CYS A 486 20.20 -0.65 1.65
C CYS A 486 20.38 -0.36 3.15
N GLY A 487 20.63 -1.39 3.96
CA GLY A 487 20.86 -1.25 5.40
C GLY A 487 22.23 -0.66 5.79
N ARG A 488 23.12 -0.36 4.82
CA ARG A 488 24.47 0.16 5.10
C ARG A 488 24.61 1.62 4.66
N PRO A 489 25.04 2.55 5.54
CA PRO A 489 25.16 3.97 5.21
C PRO A 489 26.34 4.31 4.29
N ASN A 490 27.22 3.33 3.99
CA ASN A 490 28.47 3.55 3.29
C ASN A 490 28.25 3.94 1.80
N ARG A 491 29.11 4.83 1.28
CA ARG A 491 29.08 5.26 -0.14
C ARG A 491 29.19 4.08 -1.12
N SER A 492 30.00 3.08 -0.78
CA SER A 492 30.13 1.84 -1.57
C SER A 492 28.85 1.02 -1.59
N ALA A 493 28.10 0.97 -0.48
CA ALA A 493 26.82 0.28 -0.41
C ALA A 493 25.77 0.94 -1.31
N ARG A 494 25.71 2.29 -1.34
CA ARG A 494 24.82 3.03 -2.26
C ARG A 494 25.16 2.81 -3.73
N PHE A 495 26.44 2.75 -4.07
CA PHE A 495 26.87 2.42 -5.43
C PHE A 495 26.48 0.99 -5.81
N PHE A 496 26.71 0.04 -4.90
CA PHE A 496 26.32 -1.36 -5.11
C PHE A 496 24.80 -1.49 -5.29
N GLU A 497 24.02 -0.78 -4.48
CA GLU A 497 22.57 -0.74 -4.60
C GLU A 497 22.10 -0.16 -5.93
N PHE A 498 22.72 0.93 -6.40
CA PHE A 498 22.48 1.47 -7.74
C PHE A 498 22.71 0.42 -8.84
N CYS A 499 23.78 -0.36 -8.74
CA CYS A 499 24.05 -1.47 -9.66
C CYS A 499 22.95 -2.54 -9.58
N GLN A 500 22.49 -2.91 -8.39
CA GLN A 500 21.41 -3.90 -8.24
C GLN A 500 20.08 -3.41 -8.80
N ILE A 501 19.73 -2.14 -8.62
CA ILE A 501 18.53 -1.54 -9.22
C ILE A 501 18.65 -1.56 -10.74
N SER A 502 19.80 -1.16 -11.28
CA SER A 502 20.04 -1.15 -12.73
C SER A 502 19.94 -2.57 -13.31
N LEU A 503 20.49 -3.56 -12.61
CA LEU A 503 20.39 -4.97 -12.98
C LEU A 503 18.92 -5.44 -12.97
N ALA A 504 18.16 -5.13 -11.92
CA ALA A 504 16.74 -5.49 -11.82
C ALA A 504 15.91 -4.88 -12.95
N ILE A 505 16.07 -3.58 -13.23
CA ILE A 505 15.41 -2.90 -14.36
C ILE A 505 15.76 -3.59 -15.69
N GLY A 506 17.05 -3.90 -15.91
CA GLY A 506 17.49 -4.62 -17.11
C GLY A 506 16.86 -6.01 -17.24
N CYS A 507 16.91 -6.81 -16.17
CA CYS A 507 16.33 -8.16 -16.13
C CYS A 507 14.84 -8.15 -16.46
N TRP A 508 14.07 -7.25 -15.85
CA TRP A 508 12.63 -7.17 -16.09
C TRP A 508 12.27 -6.58 -17.46
N THR A 509 13.07 -5.65 -17.99
CA THR A 509 12.91 -5.17 -19.37
C THR A 509 13.09 -6.33 -20.36
N VAL A 510 14.16 -7.11 -20.20
CA VAL A 510 14.42 -8.30 -21.04
C VAL A 510 13.33 -9.35 -20.85
N ASN A 511 12.89 -9.62 -19.61
CA ASN A 511 11.80 -10.57 -19.35
C ASN A 511 10.50 -10.18 -20.05
N LEU A 512 10.12 -8.89 -20.00
CA LEU A 512 8.93 -8.40 -20.69
C LEU A 512 9.05 -8.56 -22.21
N ILE A 513 10.21 -8.23 -22.79
CA ILE A 513 10.48 -8.39 -24.24
C ILE A 513 10.46 -9.87 -24.66
N CYS A 514 11.17 -10.73 -23.94
CA CYS A 514 11.20 -12.17 -24.23
C CYS A 514 9.80 -12.78 -24.13
N ARG A 515 8.99 -12.33 -23.16
CA ARG A 515 7.64 -12.87 -23.01
C ARG A 515 6.73 -12.49 -24.16
N SER A 516 6.79 -11.24 -24.63
CA SER A 516 6.04 -10.86 -25.82
C SER A 516 6.42 -11.68 -27.06
N SER A 517 7.59 -12.34 -27.07
CA SER A 517 7.95 -13.31 -28.11
C SER A 517 7.68 -14.79 -27.79
N ILE A 518 7.47 -15.19 -26.52
CA ILE A 518 7.22 -16.60 -26.14
C ILE A 518 5.78 -17.03 -26.42
N VAL A 519 4.84 -16.07 -26.47
CA VAL A 519 3.43 -16.36 -26.78
C VAL A 519 3.28 -17.03 -28.17
N ASP A 520 4.30 -16.96 -29.02
CA ASP A 520 4.28 -17.44 -30.41
C ASP A 520 4.68 -18.91 -30.62
N PHE A 521 5.21 -19.64 -29.63
CA PHE A 521 5.93 -20.91 -29.88
C PHE A 521 5.22 -22.21 -29.49
N GLY A 522 3.96 -22.17 -29.05
CA GLY A 522 3.19 -23.38 -28.76
C GLY A 522 2.17 -23.70 -29.85
N ASP A 523 2.12 -24.96 -30.31
CA ASP A 523 1.05 -25.52 -31.18
C ASP A 523 -0.36 -25.47 -30.56
N LEU A 524 -0.52 -24.89 -29.36
CA LEU A 524 -1.81 -24.55 -28.82
C LEU A 524 -2.33 -23.35 -29.62
N PRO A 525 -3.46 -23.48 -30.33
CA PRO A 525 -3.95 -22.41 -31.19
C PRO A 525 -4.05 -21.12 -30.37
N VAL A 526 -3.28 -20.11 -30.79
CA VAL A 526 -3.15 -18.73 -30.31
C VAL A 526 -4.49 -17.95 -30.42
N ARG A 527 -5.63 -18.66 -30.33
CA ARG A 527 -6.93 -18.13 -30.69
C ARG A 527 -7.51 -17.16 -29.68
N THR A 528 -6.84 -16.93 -28.57
CA THR A 528 -7.17 -15.85 -27.64
C THR A 528 -5.89 -15.35 -27.00
N GLY A 529 -5.55 -14.07 -27.13
CA GLY A 529 -4.46 -13.40 -26.37
C GLY A 529 -4.76 -13.30 -24.86
N ALA A 530 -5.40 -14.33 -24.32
CA ALA A 530 -5.68 -14.53 -22.92
C ALA A 530 -4.36 -14.66 -22.17
N ILE A 531 -4.26 -13.95 -21.05
CA ILE A 531 -3.13 -14.03 -20.14
C ILE A 531 -3.06 -15.48 -19.61
N VAL A 532 -2.15 -16.29 -20.16
CA VAL A 532 -1.97 -17.72 -19.82
C VAL A 532 -1.69 -17.92 -18.32
N SER A 533 -1.06 -16.93 -17.69
CA SER A 533 -0.89 -16.91 -16.23
C SER A 533 -0.86 -15.48 -15.68
N ALA A 534 -1.85 -15.20 -14.83
CA ALA A 534 -1.97 -13.93 -14.12
C ALA A 534 -0.76 -13.68 -13.20
N ASN A 535 -0.24 -14.72 -12.52
CA ASN A 535 0.98 -14.63 -11.69
C ASN A 535 2.15 -14.10 -12.51
N VAL A 536 2.46 -14.74 -13.65
CA VAL A 536 3.59 -14.28 -14.47
C VAL A 536 3.34 -12.84 -14.97
N PHE A 537 2.10 -12.49 -15.35
CA PHE A 537 1.79 -11.14 -15.84
C PHE A 537 1.91 -10.07 -14.78
N CYS A 538 1.13 -10.17 -13.71
CA CYS A 538 1.12 -9.18 -12.65
C CYS A 538 2.47 -9.12 -11.93
N SER A 539 3.14 -10.25 -11.72
CA SER A 539 4.43 -10.25 -11.02
C SER A 539 5.57 -9.70 -11.86
N SER A 540 5.64 -9.97 -13.17
CA SER A 540 6.65 -9.34 -14.04
C SER A 540 6.47 -7.82 -14.13
N TRP A 541 5.24 -7.36 -14.34
CA TRP A 541 4.95 -5.92 -14.38
C TRP A 541 5.15 -5.24 -13.04
N GLY A 542 4.66 -5.85 -11.96
CA GLY A 542 4.84 -5.33 -10.61
C GLY A 542 6.33 -5.24 -10.24
N ALA A 543 7.14 -6.26 -10.57
CA ALA A 543 8.57 -6.26 -10.31
C ALA A 543 9.31 -5.20 -11.14
N PHE A 544 8.91 -5.01 -12.40
CA PHE A 544 9.45 -3.95 -13.26
C PHE A 544 9.16 -2.55 -12.68
N VAL A 545 7.90 -2.27 -12.34
CA VAL A 545 7.49 -1.00 -11.72
C VAL A 545 8.21 -0.78 -10.39
N CYS A 546 8.29 -1.82 -9.55
CA CYS A 546 8.99 -1.77 -8.28
C CYS A 546 10.48 -1.43 -8.43
N SER A 547 11.14 -1.97 -9.47
CA SER A 547 12.54 -1.66 -9.79
C SER A 547 12.73 -0.20 -10.20
N ILE A 548 11.76 0.39 -10.92
CA ILE A 548 11.78 1.81 -11.28
C ILE A 548 11.57 2.69 -10.05
N LEU A 549 10.60 2.33 -9.20
CA LEU A 549 10.34 3.03 -7.94
C LEU A 549 11.57 3.04 -7.03
N LEU A 550 12.30 1.92 -6.95
CA LEU A 550 13.58 1.84 -6.24
C LEU A 550 14.60 2.84 -6.81
N GLY A 551 14.72 2.90 -8.14
CA GLY A 551 15.59 3.87 -8.81
C GLY A 551 15.23 5.32 -8.49
N CYS A 552 13.94 5.66 -8.54
CA CYS A 552 13.49 7.00 -8.18
C CYS A 552 13.72 7.32 -6.69
N CYS A 553 13.50 6.35 -5.80
CA CYS A 553 13.75 6.50 -4.37
C CYS A 553 15.24 6.72 -4.07
N LEU A 554 16.13 6.04 -4.79
CA LEU A 554 17.58 6.23 -4.69
C LEU A 554 18.00 7.62 -5.20
N LEU A 555 17.40 8.10 -6.30
CA LEU A 555 17.69 9.39 -6.91
C LEU A 555 17.14 10.60 -6.16
N LYS A 556 16.41 10.38 -5.06
CA LYS A 556 15.73 11.45 -4.34
C LYS A 556 14.70 12.23 -5.16
N ALA A 557 14.07 11.55 -6.12
CA ALA A 557 12.97 12.13 -6.88
C ALA A 557 11.79 12.50 -5.96
N SER A 558 11.11 13.62 -6.25
CA SER A 558 9.83 13.95 -5.64
C SER A 558 8.74 13.02 -6.17
N ILE A 559 7.64 12.85 -5.42
CA ILE A 559 6.49 12.02 -5.83
C ILE A 559 5.98 12.46 -7.20
N GLU A 560 5.81 13.77 -7.43
CA GLU A 560 5.37 14.26 -8.74
C GLU A 560 6.34 13.86 -9.88
N VAL A 561 7.65 13.83 -9.64
CA VAL A 561 8.63 13.38 -10.65
C VAL A 561 8.53 11.87 -10.87
N ILE A 562 8.26 11.11 -9.82
CA ILE A 562 8.01 9.66 -9.91
C ILE A 562 6.82 9.40 -10.83
N ASP A 563 5.70 10.12 -10.65
CA ASP A 563 4.49 9.94 -11.46
C ASP A 563 4.76 10.21 -12.95
N TRP A 564 5.51 11.26 -13.27
CA TRP A 564 5.93 11.56 -14.64
C TRP A 564 6.85 10.50 -15.23
N ILE A 565 7.81 9.97 -14.45
CA ILE A 565 8.70 8.91 -14.91
C ILE A 565 7.92 7.62 -15.16
N LEU A 566 7.04 7.23 -14.23
CA LEU A 566 6.19 6.05 -14.40
C LEU A 566 5.28 6.20 -15.62
N LEU A 567 4.65 7.36 -15.81
CA LEU A 567 3.83 7.62 -16.99
C LEU A 567 4.66 7.51 -18.28
N ALA A 568 5.89 8.00 -18.29
CA ALA A 568 6.79 7.85 -19.43
C ALA A 568 7.10 6.37 -19.72
N VAL A 569 7.35 5.56 -18.68
CA VAL A 569 7.64 4.14 -18.82
C VAL A 569 6.45 3.37 -19.37
N PHE A 570 5.25 3.52 -18.77
CA PHE A 570 4.06 2.83 -19.24
C PHE A 570 3.68 3.24 -20.67
N ALA A 571 3.81 4.52 -21.00
CA ALA A 571 3.56 5.00 -22.35
C ALA A 571 4.57 4.42 -23.35
N SER A 572 5.84 4.25 -22.96
CA SER A 572 6.87 3.60 -23.79
C SER A 572 6.62 2.11 -23.95
N ALA A 573 6.17 1.45 -22.89
CA ALA A 573 5.83 0.04 -22.92
C ALA A 573 4.61 -0.21 -23.82
N LEU A 574 3.61 0.69 -23.81
CA LEU A 574 2.51 0.66 -24.77
C LEU A 574 2.98 0.70 -26.21
N VAL A 575 3.96 1.57 -26.52
CA VAL A 575 4.57 1.62 -27.86
C VAL A 575 5.26 0.30 -28.20
N ALA A 576 6.02 -0.28 -27.26
CA ALA A 576 6.72 -1.54 -27.47
C ALA A 576 5.74 -2.70 -27.70
N SER A 577 4.76 -2.88 -26.79
CA SER A 577 3.74 -3.92 -26.87
C SER A 577 2.96 -3.85 -28.18
N SER A 578 2.50 -2.65 -28.56
CA SER A 578 1.77 -2.47 -29.82
C SER A 578 2.63 -2.69 -31.07
N MET A 579 3.92 -2.34 -31.06
CA MET A 579 4.84 -2.64 -32.19
C MET A 579 5.04 -4.15 -32.36
N LEU A 580 5.15 -4.91 -31.27
CA LEU A 580 5.28 -6.36 -31.31
C LEU A 580 4.01 -7.02 -31.85
N PHE A 581 2.83 -6.59 -31.38
CA PHE A 581 1.55 -7.04 -31.93
C PHE A 581 1.44 -6.82 -33.45
N PHE A 582 1.93 -5.67 -33.96
CA PHE A 582 1.94 -5.43 -35.40
C PHE A 582 2.87 -6.36 -36.17
N GLN A 583 4.01 -6.76 -35.59
CA GLN A 583 4.92 -7.69 -36.26
C GLN A 583 4.30 -9.09 -36.36
N GLU A 584 3.57 -9.52 -35.33
CA GLU A 584 2.92 -10.83 -35.26
C GLU A 584 1.78 -10.96 -36.27
N GLU A 585 0.89 -9.96 -36.34
CA GLU A 585 -0.25 -9.97 -37.27
C GLU A 585 0.22 -9.99 -38.74
N ILE A 586 1.35 -9.34 -39.05
CA ILE A 586 1.98 -9.38 -40.38
C ILE A 586 2.55 -10.78 -40.69
N TYR A 587 3.08 -11.50 -39.69
CA TYR A 587 3.71 -12.80 -39.91
C TYR A 587 2.69 -13.91 -40.19
N ILE A 588 1.59 -13.96 -39.44
CA ILE A 588 0.55 -15.00 -39.57
C ILE A 588 -0.11 -14.95 -40.95
N GLU A 589 -0.42 -13.77 -41.47
CA GLU A 589 -1.12 -13.63 -42.76
C GLU A 589 -0.19 -13.87 -43.97
N SER A 590 1.13 -13.73 -43.78
CA SER A 590 2.12 -13.98 -44.84
C SER A 590 2.31 -15.46 -45.20
N ASN A 591 1.98 -16.38 -44.28
CA ASN A 591 2.17 -17.82 -44.50
C ASN A 591 0.99 -18.48 -45.23
N ASP A 592 -0.19 -17.85 -45.28
CA ASP A 592 -1.40 -18.47 -45.83
C ASP A 592 -1.79 -18.01 -47.24
N VAL A 593 -1.33 -16.84 -47.73
CA VAL A 593 -1.63 -16.40 -49.10
C VAL A 593 -0.50 -15.54 -49.68
N SER A 594 -0.10 -15.82 -50.92
CA SER A 594 0.87 -15.05 -51.73
C SER A 594 0.39 -13.64 -52.14
N VAL A 595 -0.36 -12.95 -51.28
CA VAL A 595 -0.79 -11.56 -51.50
C VAL A 595 0.24 -10.66 -50.84
N GLU A 596 1.20 -10.23 -51.65
CA GLU A 596 2.27 -9.26 -51.34
C GLU A 596 1.71 -7.83 -51.19
N GLY A 597 0.59 -7.68 -50.48
CA GLY A 597 -0.11 -6.43 -50.24
C GLY A 597 -0.15 -6.12 -48.75
N ARG A 598 0.33 -4.94 -48.36
CA ARG A 598 0.29 -4.42 -46.98
C ARG A 598 -1.12 -4.58 -46.38
N VAL A 599 -1.27 -5.56 -45.50
CA VAL A 599 -2.53 -5.99 -44.86
C VAL A 599 -3.31 -4.82 -44.24
N CYS A 600 -2.65 -3.90 -43.54
CA CYS A 600 -3.29 -2.71 -42.97
C CYS A 600 -3.65 -1.62 -44.00
N ASP A 601 -3.11 -1.66 -45.22
CA ASP A 601 -3.41 -0.67 -46.26
C ASP A 601 -4.60 -1.12 -47.15
N VAL A 602 -4.88 -2.43 -47.23
CA VAL A 602 -5.94 -3.00 -48.08
C VAL A 602 -7.24 -3.26 -47.32
N LEU A 603 -7.16 -3.64 -46.04
CA LEU A 603 -8.32 -3.65 -45.15
C LEU A 603 -8.26 -2.43 -44.24
N GLU A 604 -9.19 -1.48 -44.43
CA GLU A 604 -9.54 -0.44 -43.44
C GLU A 604 -10.15 -1.06 -42.17
N SER A 605 -9.53 -2.10 -41.63
CA SER A 605 -9.97 -2.75 -40.43
C SER A 605 -9.84 -1.74 -39.29
N TYR A 606 -10.99 -1.40 -38.71
CA TYR A 606 -11.13 -0.55 -37.52
C TYR A 606 -10.16 -0.94 -36.38
N LYS A 607 -9.70 -2.20 -36.39
CA LYS A 607 -8.71 -2.78 -35.48
C LYS A 607 -7.33 -2.12 -35.61
N CYS A 608 -6.78 -2.03 -36.82
CA CYS A 608 -5.46 -1.44 -37.08
C CYS A 608 -5.45 0.07 -36.71
N LYS A 609 -6.56 0.78 -36.96
CA LYS A 609 -6.73 2.19 -36.55
C LYS A 609 -6.69 2.36 -35.02
N ARG A 610 -7.27 1.43 -34.24
CA ARG A 610 -7.25 1.44 -32.75
C ARG A 610 -5.85 1.24 -32.19
N ILE A 611 -5.09 0.26 -32.70
CA ILE A 611 -3.74 -0.01 -32.21
C ILE A 611 -2.77 1.14 -32.57
N ARG A 612 -2.86 1.69 -33.79
CA ARG A 612 -2.09 2.88 -34.19
C ARG A 612 -2.39 4.08 -33.30
N LEU A 613 -3.64 4.29 -32.90
CA LEU A 613 -3.98 5.35 -31.94
C LEU A 613 -3.26 5.14 -30.59
N GLY A 614 -3.26 3.90 -30.08
CA GLY A 614 -2.52 3.54 -28.86
C GLY A 614 -1.01 3.85 -28.98
N GLN A 615 -0.40 3.52 -30.12
CA GLN A 615 1.01 3.85 -30.41
C GLN A 615 1.29 5.34 -30.38
N TYR A 616 0.51 6.12 -31.14
CA TYR A 616 0.71 7.57 -31.21
C TYR A 616 0.52 8.22 -29.84
N LEU A 617 -0.51 7.79 -29.09
CA LEU A 617 -0.75 8.28 -27.75
C LEU A 617 0.38 7.90 -26.78
N GLY A 618 0.87 6.67 -26.84
CA GLY A 618 2.01 6.21 -26.04
C GLY A 618 3.29 6.99 -26.34
N LEU A 619 3.61 7.23 -27.62
CA LEU A 619 4.80 7.98 -28.02
C LEU A 619 4.74 9.45 -27.56
N VAL A 620 3.60 10.12 -27.82
CA VAL A 620 3.40 11.53 -27.41
C VAL A 620 3.42 11.65 -25.88
N THR A 621 2.76 10.74 -25.17
CA THR A 621 2.74 10.75 -23.70
C THR A 621 4.12 10.47 -23.13
N SER A 622 4.88 9.53 -23.68
CA SER A 622 6.23 9.20 -23.22
C SER A 622 7.16 10.41 -23.35
N LEU A 623 7.18 11.04 -24.53
CA LEU A 623 7.99 12.23 -24.77
C LEU A 623 7.58 13.38 -23.83
N MET A 624 6.28 13.66 -23.71
CA MET A 624 5.81 14.75 -22.85
C MET A 624 6.13 14.49 -21.38
N SER A 625 5.96 13.26 -20.91
CA SER A 625 6.19 12.89 -19.51
C SER A 625 7.67 12.93 -19.15
N LEU A 626 8.56 12.53 -20.06
CA LEU A 626 10.00 12.66 -19.89
C LEU A 626 10.43 14.13 -19.81
N LEU A 627 9.90 14.99 -20.68
CA LEU A 627 10.16 16.43 -20.62
C LEU A 627 9.64 17.04 -19.31
N MET A 628 8.44 16.69 -18.86
CA MET A 628 7.87 17.17 -17.60
C MET A 628 8.67 16.70 -16.37
N GLY A 629 9.13 15.45 -16.37
CA GLY A 629 9.98 14.91 -15.31
C GLY A 629 11.34 15.62 -15.24
N LEU A 630 12.00 15.81 -16.38
CA LEU A 630 13.32 16.46 -16.46
C LEU A 630 13.29 17.95 -16.10
N PHE A 631 12.26 18.67 -16.54
CA PHE A 631 12.13 20.11 -16.33
C PHE A 631 11.19 20.47 -15.17
N HIS A 632 10.83 19.51 -14.34
CA HIS A 632 9.83 19.65 -13.28
C HIS A 632 9.97 20.95 -12.48
N GLN A 633 11.17 21.23 -11.96
CA GLN A 633 11.44 22.41 -11.13
C GLN A 633 11.26 23.76 -11.84
N ARG A 634 11.37 23.80 -13.18
CA ARG A 634 11.25 25.03 -13.98
C ARG A 634 9.84 25.28 -14.51
N ILE A 635 9.00 24.24 -14.53
CA ILE A 635 7.67 24.31 -15.10
C ILE A 635 6.66 24.81 -14.06
N SER A 636 5.82 25.77 -14.47
CA SER A 636 4.77 26.32 -13.60
C SER A 636 3.67 25.30 -13.30
N LEU A 637 3.08 25.38 -12.10
CA LEU A 637 2.01 24.49 -11.65
C LEU A 637 0.78 24.50 -12.58
N ILE A 638 0.46 25.65 -13.17
CA ILE A 638 -0.65 25.80 -14.13
C ILE A 638 -0.38 24.99 -15.39
N PHE A 639 0.87 24.99 -15.88
CA PHE A 639 1.24 24.21 -17.06
C PHE A 639 1.16 22.71 -16.76
N ARG A 640 1.63 22.27 -15.58
CA ARG A 640 1.49 20.87 -15.13
C ARG A 640 0.03 20.42 -15.09
N LEU A 641 -0.85 21.25 -14.51
CA LEU A 641 -2.28 20.98 -14.47
C LEU A 641 -2.86 20.88 -15.89
N SER A 642 -2.53 21.81 -16.79
CA SER A 642 -3.03 21.78 -18.17
C SER A 642 -2.60 20.52 -18.92
N ALA A 643 -1.34 20.09 -18.74
CA ALA A 643 -0.84 18.86 -19.32
C ALA A 643 -1.53 17.62 -18.73
N GLY A 644 -1.73 17.59 -17.41
CA GLY A 644 -2.48 16.52 -16.73
C GLY A 644 -3.93 16.41 -17.25
N VAL A 645 -4.63 17.54 -17.40
CA VAL A 645 -6.01 17.57 -17.95
C VAL A 645 -6.03 17.06 -19.40
N LEU A 646 -5.11 17.53 -20.26
CA LEU A 646 -5.02 17.08 -21.65
C LEU A 646 -4.74 15.57 -21.74
N LEU A 647 -3.87 15.05 -20.87
CA LEU A 647 -3.58 13.62 -20.79
C LEU A 647 -4.79 12.83 -20.32
N VAL A 648 -5.49 13.27 -19.27
CA VAL A 648 -6.71 12.60 -18.78
C VAL A 648 -7.76 12.52 -19.89
N VAL A 649 -7.95 13.58 -20.66
CA VAL A 649 -8.87 13.58 -21.81
C VAL A 649 -8.36 12.64 -22.91
N GLY A 650 -7.09 12.73 -23.29
CA GLY A 650 -6.48 11.90 -24.32
C GLY A 650 -6.54 10.41 -23.99
N TRP A 651 -6.10 10.02 -22.81
CA TRP A 651 -6.17 8.65 -22.31
C TRP A 651 -7.60 8.20 -22.01
N GLY A 652 -8.49 9.08 -21.56
CA GLY A 652 -9.90 8.74 -21.33
C GLY A 652 -10.61 8.40 -22.64
N CYS A 653 -10.40 9.21 -23.68
CA CYS A 653 -10.91 8.93 -25.03
C CYS A 653 -10.28 7.68 -25.64
N ALA A 654 -8.97 7.48 -25.47
CA ALA A 654 -8.29 6.30 -25.98
C ALA A 654 -8.67 5.03 -25.23
N ALA A 655 -8.85 5.07 -23.91
CA ALA A 655 -9.39 3.97 -23.12
C ALA A 655 -10.79 3.62 -23.62
N ALA A 656 -11.68 4.61 -23.73
CA ALA A 656 -13.01 4.43 -24.33
C ALA A 656 -12.93 3.78 -25.73
N TYR A 657 -12.00 4.21 -26.57
CA TYR A 657 -11.91 3.69 -27.95
C TYR A 657 -11.24 2.31 -28.06
N ILE A 658 -10.24 2.01 -27.22
CA ILE A 658 -9.41 0.79 -27.30
C ILE A 658 -10.02 -0.33 -26.47
N THR A 659 -10.50 -0.04 -25.26
CA THR A 659 -10.88 -1.04 -24.26
C THR A 659 -12.39 -1.30 -24.20
N PHE A 660 -13.24 -0.43 -24.75
CA PHE A 660 -14.68 -0.67 -24.84
C PHE A 660 -15.09 -1.26 -26.20
N GLY A 661 -16.20 -1.99 -26.17
CA GLY A 661 -16.82 -2.66 -27.32
C GLY A 661 -16.17 -3.99 -27.68
N SER A 662 -16.32 -4.39 -28.94
CA SER A 662 -15.51 -5.46 -29.55
C SER A 662 -14.06 -5.03 -29.83
N GLY A 663 -13.52 -4.16 -28.96
CA GLY A 663 -12.18 -3.59 -29.09
C GLY A 663 -11.08 -4.59 -28.72
N HIS A 664 -9.96 -4.50 -29.43
CA HIS A 664 -8.81 -5.38 -29.25
C HIS A 664 -8.12 -5.29 -27.89
N GLY A 665 -8.39 -4.25 -27.09
CA GLY A 665 -7.95 -4.24 -25.69
C GLY A 665 -8.47 -5.46 -24.92
N ARG A 666 -9.63 -6.02 -25.29
CA ARG A 666 -10.11 -7.27 -24.67
C ARG A 666 -9.21 -8.47 -24.97
N ASP A 667 -8.66 -8.52 -26.17
CA ASP A 667 -7.89 -9.65 -26.68
C ASP A 667 -6.39 -9.49 -26.38
N ALA A 668 -5.93 -8.26 -26.20
CA ALA A 668 -4.55 -7.90 -25.87
C ALA A 668 -4.45 -7.35 -24.44
N GLY A 669 -4.33 -8.24 -23.46
CA GLY A 669 -4.32 -7.88 -22.04
C GLY A 669 -3.22 -6.87 -21.64
N SER A 670 -2.05 -6.88 -22.29
CA SER A 670 -0.99 -5.88 -22.06
C SER A 670 -1.41 -4.49 -22.47
N VAL A 671 -1.91 -4.33 -23.70
CA VAL A 671 -2.40 -3.04 -24.24
C VAL A 671 -3.51 -2.48 -23.35
N TYR A 672 -4.44 -3.33 -22.90
CA TYR A 672 -5.50 -2.92 -21.98
C TYR A 672 -4.96 -2.36 -20.67
N MET A 673 -4.03 -3.07 -20.03
CA MET A 673 -3.49 -2.66 -18.74
C MET A 673 -2.62 -1.40 -18.87
N GLU A 674 -1.85 -1.28 -19.94
CA GLU A 674 -1.04 -0.10 -20.25
C GLU A 674 -1.89 1.15 -20.51
N VAL A 675 -3.01 1.01 -21.24
CA VAL A 675 -3.94 2.12 -21.50
C VAL A 675 -4.59 2.62 -20.23
N TRP A 676 -5.06 1.71 -19.38
CA TRP A 676 -5.63 2.10 -18.08
C TRP A 676 -4.58 2.64 -17.11
N ALA A 677 -3.36 2.08 -17.08
CA ALA A 677 -2.27 2.62 -16.28
C ALA A 677 -1.93 4.06 -16.69
N GLY A 678 -1.82 4.33 -18.00
CA GLY A 678 -1.63 5.67 -18.54
C GLY A 678 -2.74 6.64 -18.14
N PHE A 679 -4.01 6.19 -18.19
CA PHE A 679 -5.15 6.99 -17.74
C PHE A 679 -5.08 7.32 -16.25
N PHE A 680 -4.87 6.33 -15.38
CA PHE A 680 -4.85 6.54 -13.93
C PHE A 680 -3.66 7.40 -13.47
N LEU A 681 -2.48 7.21 -14.05
CA LEU A 681 -1.32 8.07 -13.76
C LEU A 681 -1.57 9.51 -14.21
N SER A 682 -2.22 9.71 -15.36
CA SER A 682 -2.61 11.04 -15.82
C SER A 682 -3.60 11.71 -14.86
N LEU A 683 -4.55 10.94 -14.33
CA LEU A 683 -5.53 11.39 -13.34
C LEU A 683 -4.86 11.77 -12.02
N ASP A 684 -3.88 10.99 -11.57
CA ASP A 684 -3.14 11.30 -10.35
C ASP A 684 -2.28 12.55 -10.51
N ILE A 685 -1.57 12.72 -11.64
CA ILE A 685 -0.81 13.94 -11.96
C ILE A 685 -1.72 15.17 -11.97
N MET A 686 -2.89 15.08 -12.61
CA MET A 686 -3.89 16.14 -12.61
C MET A 686 -4.31 16.48 -11.19
N ASN A 687 -4.68 15.47 -10.40
CA ASN A 687 -5.15 15.66 -9.03
C ASN A 687 -4.07 16.25 -8.11
N SER A 688 -2.85 15.74 -8.15
CA SER A 688 -1.69 16.26 -7.41
C SER A 688 -1.41 17.72 -7.76
N SER A 689 -1.55 18.09 -9.05
CA SER A 689 -1.43 19.49 -9.49
C SER A 689 -2.56 20.38 -8.92
N ILE A 690 -3.80 19.90 -8.89
CA ILE A 690 -4.93 20.64 -8.27
C ILE A 690 -4.67 20.87 -6.78
N VAL A 691 -4.30 19.82 -6.05
CA VAL A 691 -3.99 19.88 -4.62
C VAL A 691 -2.88 20.88 -4.35
N ALA A 692 -1.79 20.84 -5.13
CA ALA A 692 -0.68 21.78 -5.00
C ALA A 692 -1.10 23.23 -5.27
N ILE A 693 -1.95 23.50 -6.26
CA ILE A 693 -2.50 24.85 -6.52
C ILE A 693 -3.36 25.33 -5.35
N ILE A 694 -4.26 24.48 -4.84
CA ILE A 694 -5.15 24.84 -3.71
C ILE A 694 -4.31 25.13 -2.48
N ARG A 695 -3.34 24.28 -2.17
CA ARG A 695 -2.40 24.47 -1.06
C ARG A 695 -1.66 25.80 -1.18
N GLN A 696 -1.09 26.09 -2.35
CA GLN A 696 -0.37 27.33 -2.59
C GLN A 696 -1.27 28.57 -2.43
N ARG A 697 -2.55 28.49 -2.84
CA ARG A 697 -3.52 29.57 -2.63
C ARG A 697 -3.86 29.74 -1.15
N TYR A 698 -4.09 28.65 -0.44
CA TYR A 698 -4.40 28.67 0.99
C TYR A 698 -3.26 29.31 1.79
N GLU A 699 -2.01 28.90 1.54
CA GLU A 699 -0.83 29.46 2.21
C GLU A 699 -0.67 30.97 1.96
N ARG A 700 -1.02 31.46 0.76
CA ARG A 700 -1.02 32.92 0.47
C ARG A 700 -2.07 33.69 1.27
N HIS A 701 -3.28 33.14 1.44
CA HIS A 701 -4.34 33.81 2.19
C HIS A 701 -4.02 33.81 3.69
N VAL A 702 -3.60 32.66 4.24
CA VAL A 702 -3.21 32.56 5.65
C VAL A 702 -1.98 33.42 5.96
N GLY A 703 -1.03 33.53 5.03
CA GLY A 703 0.13 34.40 5.17
C GLY A 703 -0.20 35.88 5.16
N GLN A 704 -1.27 36.30 4.46
CA GLN A 704 -1.73 37.70 4.46
C GLN A 704 -2.53 38.08 5.71
N ASP A 705 -3.23 37.11 6.31
CA ASP A 705 -4.04 37.35 7.52
C ASP A 705 -3.26 37.19 8.82
N ARG A 706 -1.95 36.87 8.78
CA ARG A 706 -1.10 37.17 9.92
C ARG A 706 -1.07 38.69 10.01
N PRO A 707 -1.76 39.33 10.98
CA PRO A 707 -1.59 40.75 11.19
C PRO A 707 -0.07 40.96 11.25
N ASN A 708 0.44 42.01 10.61
CA ASN A 708 1.79 42.44 10.89
C ASN A 708 1.85 42.52 12.42
N GLU A 709 2.45 41.51 13.05
CA GLU A 709 3.13 41.65 14.32
C GLU A 709 4.17 42.69 13.95
N SER A 710 3.74 43.95 14.00
CA SER A 710 4.60 45.10 14.07
C SER A 710 5.60 44.65 15.10
N ILE A 711 6.83 44.43 14.65
CA ILE A 711 7.98 44.17 15.48
C ILE A 711 7.85 45.21 16.59
N VAL A 712 7.31 44.78 17.73
CA VAL A 712 7.30 45.60 18.92
C VAL A 712 8.78 45.62 19.24
N ASP A 713 9.38 46.77 18.99
CA ASP A 713 10.79 47.00 19.16
C ASP A 713 11.06 46.84 20.67
N ASP A 714 11.36 45.62 21.11
CA ASP A 714 11.65 45.27 22.50
C ASP A 714 12.87 46.05 23.06
N ARG A 715 13.50 46.88 22.22
CA ARG A 715 14.52 47.85 22.62
C ARG A 715 14.01 48.96 23.55
N GLU A 716 12.71 49.25 23.62
CA GLU A 716 12.21 50.28 24.56
C GLU A 716 11.81 49.75 25.95
N GLN A 717 11.85 48.43 26.21
CA GLN A 717 11.55 47.88 27.55
C GLN A 717 12.78 47.54 28.41
N SER A 718 14.01 47.77 27.95
CA SER A 718 15.22 47.48 28.73
C SER A 718 15.70 48.59 29.67
N GLU A 719 15.03 49.73 29.75
CA GLU A 719 15.42 50.85 30.64
C GLU A 719 14.50 51.08 31.87
N GLN A 720 13.73 50.08 32.32
CA GLN A 720 13.13 50.13 33.66
C GLN A 720 13.95 49.33 34.69
N PRO A 721 14.56 49.98 35.70
CA PRO A 721 15.26 49.28 36.77
C PRO A 721 14.25 48.54 37.65
N VAL A 722 14.25 47.20 37.57
CA VAL A 722 13.55 46.32 38.50
C VAL A 722 14.28 46.34 39.84
N ALA A 723 13.99 47.36 40.64
CA ALA A 723 14.29 47.38 42.06
C ALA A 723 12.99 47.14 42.84
N GLY A 724 12.83 45.92 43.33
CA GLY A 724 11.85 45.57 44.36
C GLY A 724 10.59 44.87 43.86
N ASP A 725 10.63 43.53 43.81
CA ASP A 725 9.66 42.68 44.52
C ASP A 725 9.85 41.19 44.17
N MET A 726 11.01 40.64 44.54
CA MET A 726 11.26 39.20 44.59
C MET A 726 10.82 38.62 45.96
N LYS A 727 9.62 38.96 46.42
CA LYS A 727 9.05 38.42 47.67
C LYS A 727 7.68 37.75 47.52
N TYR A 728 7.02 37.85 46.38
CA TYR A 728 5.67 37.27 46.21
C TYR A 728 5.63 35.90 45.51
N GLN A 729 6.71 35.45 44.85
CA GLN A 729 6.70 34.16 44.13
C GLN A 729 7.11 32.93 44.94
N ILE A 730 7.55 33.09 46.20
CA ILE A 730 7.86 31.94 47.08
C ILE A 730 6.63 31.51 47.93
N ALA A 731 5.56 32.31 47.96
CA ALA A 731 4.36 31.99 48.74
C ALA A 731 3.37 31.04 48.03
N GLN A 732 3.42 30.91 46.70
CA GLN A 732 2.46 30.06 45.96
C GLN A 732 2.93 28.62 45.71
N SER A 733 4.21 28.29 45.90
CA SER A 733 4.70 26.91 45.72
C SER A 733 4.60 26.03 46.98
N LYS A 734 3.92 26.50 48.04
CA LYS A 734 3.77 25.76 49.32
C LYS A 734 2.34 25.35 49.65
N GLU A 735 1.38 25.63 48.77
CA GLU A 735 -0.04 25.35 49.01
C GLU A 735 -0.59 24.21 48.14
N GLN A 736 0.28 23.36 47.59
CA GLN A 736 -0.11 22.27 46.68
C GLN A 736 0.35 20.87 47.11
N ASP A 737 0.90 20.74 48.33
CA ASP A 737 1.24 19.46 48.96
C ASP A 737 0.42 19.29 50.24
N THR A 738 -0.87 18.98 50.10
CA THR A 738 -1.72 18.35 51.14
C THR A 738 -3.06 17.98 50.52
N LEU A 739 -3.07 16.98 49.63
CA LEU A 739 -4.27 16.20 49.36
C LEU A 739 -4.09 14.85 50.06
N GLU A 740 -4.70 14.74 51.24
CA GLU A 740 -4.86 13.49 51.97
C GLU A 740 -5.74 12.54 51.14
N LEU A 741 -5.22 11.36 50.83
CA LEU A 741 -6.01 10.24 50.32
C LEU A 741 -6.93 9.74 51.44
N PRO A 742 -8.24 9.53 51.20
CA PRO A 742 -9.08 8.85 52.16
C PRO A 742 -8.79 7.36 52.15
N ASP A 743 -8.53 6.87 53.35
CA ASP A 743 -8.34 5.49 53.76
C ASP A 743 -9.61 4.66 53.47
N TRP A 744 -9.51 3.66 52.58
CA TRP A 744 -10.59 2.71 52.33
C TRP A 744 -10.46 1.54 53.30
N GLY A 745 -11.06 1.72 54.47
CA GLY A 745 -11.27 0.67 55.46
C GLY A 745 -12.34 -0.35 55.04
N GLU A 746 -12.06 -1.60 55.36
CA GLU A 746 -12.88 -2.79 55.11
C GLU A 746 -14.25 -2.80 55.82
N ALA A 747 -15.15 -3.56 55.18
CA ALA A 747 -16.22 -4.40 55.76
C ALA A 747 -17.44 -3.75 56.44
N VAL A 748 -18.60 -3.83 55.76
CA VAL A 748 -19.88 -4.20 56.40
C VAL A 748 -20.70 -5.08 55.44
N THR A 749 -21.00 -6.29 55.91
CA THR A 749 -22.04 -7.21 55.40
C THR A 749 -23.43 -6.72 55.80
N GLY A 750 -24.39 -6.71 54.88
CA GLY A 750 -25.80 -6.49 55.23
C GLY A 750 -26.75 -6.68 54.05
N ASN A 751 -27.51 -7.78 54.08
CA ASN A 751 -28.76 -7.96 53.34
C ASN A 751 -29.77 -6.88 53.73
N ASP A 752 -30.53 -6.34 52.77
CA ASP A 752 -31.99 -6.51 52.69
C ASP A 752 -32.59 -5.66 51.56
N ASP A 753 -33.69 -6.18 51.03
CA ASP A 753 -34.54 -5.65 49.97
C ASP A 753 -35.08 -4.24 50.23
N SER A 754 -35.18 -3.38 49.20
CA SER A 754 -36.44 -2.75 48.76
C SER A 754 -36.27 -1.55 47.81
N LEU A 755 -37.30 -1.44 46.98
CA LEU A 755 -37.71 -0.50 45.94
C LEU A 755 -37.40 1.03 46.08
N ASN A 756 -37.29 1.62 44.87
CA ASN A 756 -37.85 2.89 44.36
C ASN A 756 -37.08 4.23 44.45
N ASP A 757 -37.04 4.85 43.26
CA ASP A 757 -37.10 6.29 42.94
C ASP A 757 -36.10 7.26 43.58
N VAL A 758 -35.10 7.71 42.80
CA VAL A 758 -34.68 9.12 42.66
C VAL A 758 -34.02 9.29 41.28
N SER A 759 -34.73 9.78 40.28
CA SER A 759 -34.73 11.17 39.76
C SER A 759 -33.36 11.74 39.34
N TYR A 760 -33.32 12.09 38.05
CA TYR A 760 -32.37 12.96 37.37
C TYR A 760 -32.03 14.22 38.16
N ASP A 761 -30.73 14.47 38.38
CA ASP A 761 -30.09 15.80 38.38
C ASP A 761 -28.60 15.68 38.72
N PHE A 762 -27.75 15.33 37.75
CA PHE A 762 -26.29 15.49 37.90
C PHE A 762 -25.52 15.59 36.57
N LEU A 763 -25.98 16.42 35.64
CA LEU A 763 -25.26 16.71 34.39
C LEU A 763 -25.33 18.21 34.05
N ALA A 764 -24.76 19.04 34.93
CA ALA A 764 -24.52 20.45 34.67
C ALA A 764 -23.30 20.99 35.43
N ALA A 765 -22.15 20.30 35.39
CA ALA A 765 -20.92 20.84 35.97
C ALA A 765 -19.63 20.21 35.43
N THR A 766 -19.47 20.06 34.12
CA THR A 766 -18.14 19.82 33.50
C THR A 766 -18.11 20.35 32.07
N ARG A 767 -18.08 21.68 31.93
CA ARG A 767 -17.52 22.38 30.77
C ARG A 767 -16.92 23.70 31.24
N LYS A 768 -15.66 23.65 31.63
CA LYS A 768 -14.68 24.70 31.37
C LYS A 768 -13.43 24.03 30.84
#